data_AF-A0A673N6E4-F1
#
_entry.id   AF-A0A673N6E4-F1
#
_cell.length_a   1.000
_cell.length_b   1.000
_cell.length_c   1.000
_cell.angle_alpha   90.00
_cell.angle_beta   90.00
_cell.angle_gamma   90.00
#
_symmetry.space_group_name_H-M   'P 1'
#
loop_
_entity.id
_entity.type
_entity.pdbx_description
1 polymer ?
#
loop_
_entity_poly.entity_id
_entity_poly.type
_entity_poly.pdbx_seq_one_letter_code
_entity_poly.pdbx_strand_id
1 'polypeptide(L)'
;MSEGQEICDGVKFDSVFNCLKHFHVCNPGLPPCLAHNLFEGVVSTDLAVYIKQLVTVGKHFSYVQLNRNISSFKYSGSDLNNKPCEVKPDGEKLTGHAAQNWCLLRLLPLLIGDRIKNPLDDEIWQLCLKLRELVEMICAPKINHDQVAYMKCLVEEYVHFRATLFPDAPLKPKHHYLLHYPELTLKFGPLIRLWSLRFESKHTYFKQCARKLRNFKNLGSTLAERHQLMQAYLSAGSIFPPDVHVAVIRSVLPMLDNDRLNDLISELTRIGVKTDDDLQYVTSDDLKDFLSPIDCRKLINFFKSRAKQPSQLFNVRCASYIHSSTMARLRKPKRTGDEVDDSQPSTSKSAKLDSYGCVNWNPTELPEGETIESLEIKRKEMLSLFSQEGPHAAERSKVQELMKTTFIAQRHSINAIPPPSISDLQARWPFLFMKRFVCAHFEELTGVDLDLRFKESLYTKGERILCFYKNLNSRWGKEVRTVLKYIDREGRDVDPGLAAVLLMMAHFKEKEESLFLLADVTTTPADAETRLSLPSTPRLIMLGDSVLRSKKWMLTIEGKVLFPEINLPDMASAFAVLFGCYYVLNIEYQVEAATTLEFIQRFIVRINPDNSKCSSKFQVSRRSGKMVQRKNSGLNPHVSSFIKDFLDFSWQNY
;
A
#
# COMPACT_ATOMS: atom_id res chain seq x y z
N MET A 1 25.60 48.87 -16.17
CA MET A 1 24.17 48.97 -15.80
C MET A 1 23.48 47.70 -16.25
N SER A 2 23.19 46.80 -15.32
CA SER A 2 22.13 45.79 -15.48
C SER A 2 21.54 45.62 -14.10
N GLU A 3 20.30 46.06 -13.98
CA GLU A 3 19.56 46.36 -12.77
C GLU A 3 19.41 45.16 -11.85
N GLY A 4 19.41 45.43 -10.54
CA GLY A 4 19.11 44.44 -9.52
C GLY A 4 17.73 43.83 -9.74
N GLN A 5 17.69 42.52 -9.93
CA GLN A 5 16.43 41.78 -9.89
C GLN A 5 15.90 41.81 -8.46
N GLU A 6 14.84 42.58 -8.22
CA GLU A 6 14.02 42.44 -7.03
C GLU A 6 13.51 41.00 -6.95
N ILE A 7 13.73 40.37 -5.79
CA ILE A 7 13.18 39.07 -5.48
C ILE A 7 11.68 39.29 -5.19
N CYS A 8 10.84 39.16 -6.21
CA CYS A 8 9.40 39.16 -6.02
C CYS A 8 8.90 37.74 -5.68
N ASP A 9 8.37 37.55 -4.47
CA ASP A 9 7.59 36.38 -4.09
C ASP A 9 6.14 36.57 -4.57
N GLY A 10 5.73 35.87 -5.63
CA GLY A 10 4.35 35.94 -6.16
C GLY A 10 4.22 35.70 -7.67
N VAL A 11 3.14 36.22 -8.26
CA VAL A 11 2.85 36.15 -9.71
C VAL A 11 3.83 37.09 -10.44
N LYS A 12 4.72 36.52 -11.25
CA LYS A 12 5.82 37.25 -11.89
C LYS A 12 5.46 37.92 -13.22
N PHE A 13 4.42 37.43 -13.89
CA PHE A 13 3.95 37.93 -15.17
C PHE A 13 2.50 37.51 -15.41
N ASP A 14 1.82 38.22 -16.29
CA ASP A 14 0.43 37.93 -16.62
C ASP A 14 0.29 36.57 -17.34
N SER A 15 -0.79 35.84 -17.07
CA SER A 15 -0.99 34.55 -17.73
C SER A 15 -1.28 34.76 -19.21
N VAL A 16 -0.63 34.01 -20.10
CA VAL A 16 -0.96 34.03 -21.54
C VAL A 16 -2.43 33.70 -21.81
N PHE A 17 -3.12 33.01 -20.89
CA PHE A 17 -4.54 32.73 -21.03
C PHE A 17 -5.44 33.94 -20.77
N ASN A 18 -4.92 35.03 -20.18
CA ASN A 18 -5.68 36.25 -19.94
C ASN A 18 -5.92 37.07 -21.21
N CYS A 19 -5.27 36.72 -22.33
CA CYS A 19 -5.61 37.28 -23.64
C CYS A 19 -6.90 36.69 -24.24
N LEU A 20 -7.46 35.65 -23.65
CA LEU A 20 -8.68 35.00 -24.14
C LEU A 20 -9.90 35.87 -23.84
N LYS A 21 -10.74 36.09 -24.86
CA LYS A 21 -11.94 36.96 -24.79
C LYS A 21 -12.93 36.59 -23.68
N HIS A 22 -13.02 35.31 -23.32
CA HIS A 22 -14.04 34.78 -22.39
C HIS A 22 -13.44 34.08 -21.18
N PHE A 23 -12.13 34.16 -20.97
CA PHE A 23 -11.45 33.49 -19.86
C PHE A 23 -10.36 34.39 -19.30
N HIS A 24 -10.36 34.55 -17.98
CA HIS A 24 -9.29 35.22 -17.26
C HIS A 24 -8.99 34.39 -16.00
N VAL A 25 -7.72 34.08 -15.79
CA VAL A 25 -7.22 33.23 -14.69
C VAL A 25 -7.59 33.80 -13.32
N CYS A 26 -7.83 35.11 -13.23
CA CYS A 26 -8.25 35.78 -11.99
C CYS A 26 -9.69 36.34 -12.00
N ASN A 27 -10.48 36.14 -13.08
CA ASN A 27 -11.85 36.67 -13.14
C ASN A 27 -12.84 35.65 -13.73
N PRO A 28 -13.41 34.74 -12.92
CA PRO A 28 -13.18 34.53 -11.49
C PRO A 28 -12.02 33.55 -11.21
N GLY A 29 -11.31 33.12 -12.27
CA GLY A 29 -10.41 31.98 -12.26
C GLY A 29 -11.14 30.64 -12.31
N LEU A 30 -10.44 29.57 -11.94
CA LEU A 30 -11.03 28.24 -11.75
C LEU A 30 -11.51 28.10 -10.30
N PRO A 31 -12.68 27.49 -10.05
CA PRO A 31 -13.12 27.26 -8.69
C PRO A 31 -12.11 26.36 -7.98
N PRO A 32 -11.77 26.65 -6.72
CA PRO A 32 -10.78 25.85 -6.02
C PRO A 32 -11.34 24.46 -5.71
N CYS A 33 -10.46 23.47 -5.56
CA CYS A 33 -10.91 22.12 -5.32
C CYS A 33 -11.60 21.99 -3.95
N LEU A 34 -12.91 21.75 -3.98
CA LEU A 34 -13.75 21.55 -2.81
C LEU A 34 -13.18 20.48 -1.87
N ALA A 35 -12.66 19.37 -2.39
CA ALA A 35 -12.18 18.28 -1.54
C ALA A 35 -10.94 18.66 -0.71
N HIS A 36 -9.98 19.36 -1.31
CA HIS A 36 -8.75 19.77 -0.64
C HIS A 36 -8.97 20.92 0.33
N ASN A 37 -9.84 21.87 -0.04
CA ASN A 37 -10.16 23.02 0.80
C ASN A 37 -11.05 22.63 1.98
N LEU A 38 -12.08 21.83 1.72
CA LEU A 38 -13.08 21.47 2.72
C LEU A 38 -12.63 20.25 3.52
N PHE A 39 -12.54 19.06 2.90
CA PHE A 39 -12.36 17.81 3.65
C PHE A 39 -10.93 17.57 4.17
N GLU A 40 -9.92 17.86 3.34
CA GLU A 40 -8.50 17.76 3.73
C GLU A 40 -7.94 19.10 4.27
N GLY A 41 -8.82 20.09 4.36
CA GLY A 41 -8.54 21.41 4.87
C GLY A 41 -9.32 21.67 6.13
N VAL A 42 -10.35 22.51 6.01
CA VAL A 42 -11.17 22.98 7.12
C VAL A 42 -11.66 21.83 7.99
N VAL A 43 -12.34 20.83 7.44
CA VAL A 43 -12.86 19.69 8.21
C VAL A 43 -11.73 18.92 8.90
N SER A 44 -10.63 18.65 8.21
CA SER A 44 -9.51 17.90 8.77
C SER A 44 -8.86 18.65 9.95
N THR A 45 -8.66 19.96 9.85
CA THR A 45 -8.03 20.75 10.91
C THR A 45 -8.98 21.03 12.06
N ASP A 46 -10.17 21.50 11.73
CA ASP A 46 -11.07 22.08 12.72
C ASP A 46 -11.76 21.01 13.53
N LEU A 47 -12.24 19.94 12.87
CA LEU A 47 -12.87 18.84 13.60
C LEU A 47 -11.88 18.14 14.56
N ALA A 48 -10.58 18.09 14.22
CA ALA A 48 -9.56 17.58 15.12
C ALA A 48 -9.44 18.44 16.39
N VAL A 49 -9.38 19.77 16.24
CA VAL A 49 -9.32 20.71 17.35
C VAL A 49 -10.60 20.69 18.19
N TYR A 50 -11.77 20.59 17.56
CA TYR A 50 -13.04 20.55 18.28
C TYR A 50 -13.17 19.27 19.10
N ILE A 51 -12.83 18.10 18.52
CA ILE A 51 -12.82 16.84 19.25
C ILE A 51 -11.86 16.92 20.43
N LYS A 52 -10.66 17.50 20.25
CA LYS A 52 -9.72 17.71 21.34
C LYS A 52 -10.36 18.50 22.48
N GLN A 53 -10.98 19.64 22.19
CA GLN A 53 -11.61 20.49 23.20
C GLN A 53 -12.79 19.80 23.91
N LEU A 54 -13.63 19.07 23.17
CA LEU A 54 -14.75 18.30 23.73
C LEU A 54 -14.28 17.17 24.66
N VAL A 55 -13.11 16.60 24.40
CA VAL A 55 -12.51 15.54 25.23
C VAL A 55 -11.76 16.12 26.43
N THR A 56 -10.87 17.10 26.22
CA THR A 56 -9.94 17.57 27.26
C THR A 56 -10.58 18.58 28.21
N VAL A 57 -11.37 19.51 27.68
CA VAL A 57 -12.01 20.58 28.45
C VAL A 57 -13.45 20.22 28.79
N GLY A 58 -14.26 19.88 27.79
CA GLY A 58 -15.67 19.53 27.98
C GLY A 58 -15.88 18.20 28.73
N LYS A 59 -14.90 17.28 28.65
CA LYS A 59 -14.96 15.94 29.26
C LYS A 59 -16.28 15.23 28.94
N HIS A 60 -16.72 15.34 27.69
CA HIS A 60 -17.96 14.72 27.19
C HIS A 60 -17.76 13.23 26.91
N PHE A 61 -16.63 12.87 26.31
CA PHE A 61 -16.25 11.50 25.96
C PHE A 61 -14.72 11.35 25.92
N SER A 62 -14.21 10.13 25.66
CA SER A 62 -12.78 9.86 25.48
C SER A 62 -12.45 9.45 24.04
N TYR A 63 -11.20 9.63 23.61
CA TYR A 63 -10.73 9.15 22.30
C TYR A 63 -10.96 7.64 22.12
N VAL A 64 -10.72 6.84 23.16
CA VAL A 64 -10.99 5.40 23.17
C VAL A 64 -12.47 5.13 22.87
N GLN A 65 -13.39 5.90 23.48
CA GLN A 65 -14.82 5.75 23.24
C GLN A 65 -15.21 6.17 21.81
N LEU A 66 -14.69 7.30 21.32
CA LEU A 66 -14.93 7.75 19.95
C LEU A 66 -14.44 6.71 18.94
N ASN A 67 -13.22 6.20 19.10
CA ASN A 67 -12.62 5.21 18.21
C ASN A 67 -13.34 3.86 18.26
N ARG A 68 -13.85 3.45 19.44
CA ARG A 68 -14.75 2.30 19.59
C ARG A 68 -16.07 2.50 18.83
N ASN A 69 -16.65 3.69 18.89
CA ASN A 69 -17.89 4.00 18.17
C ASN A 69 -17.64 4.01 16.66
N ILE A 70 -16.55 4.64 16.20
CA ILE A 70 -16.11 4.59 14.80
C ILE A 70 -15.90 3.13 14.37
N SER A 71 -15.30 2.30 15.22
CA SER A 71 -14.93 0.94 14.83
C SER A 71 -16.15 0.03 14.66
N SER A 72 -17.12 0.15 15.57
CA SER A 72 -18.32 -0.68 15.69
C SER A 72 -19.53 -0.20 14.88
N PHE A 73 -19.55 1.06 14.41
CA PHE A 73 -20.66 1.61 13.64
C PHE A 73 -20.94 0.79 12.36
N LYS A 74 -22.24 0.54 12.10
CA LYS A 74 -22.69 -0.26 10.96
C LYS A 74 -22.77 0.58 9.67
N TYR A 75 -21.62 0.81 9.04
CA TYR A 75 -21.55 1.54 7.76
C TYR A 75 -22.21 0.78 6.62
N SER A 76 -22.90 1.50 5.73
CA SER A 76 -23.53 0.98 4.52
C SER A 76 -23.15 1.83 3.29
N GLY A 77 -23.49 1.36 2.08
CA GLY A 77 -23.30 2.13 0.85
C GLY A 77 -21.86 2.60 0.60
N SER A 78 -21.71 3.89 0.30
CA SER A 78 -20.41 4.57 0.11
C SER A 78 -19.56 4.58 1.37
N ASP A 79 -20.18 4.57 2.55
CA ASP A 79 -19.51 4.83 3.82
C ASP A 79 -18.71 3.61 4.29
N LEU A 80 -19.15 2.41 3.89
CA LEU A 80 -18.42 1.18 4.17
C LEU A 80 -17.00 1.20 3.58
N ASN A 81 -16.85 1.82 2.40
CA ASN A 81 -15.58 1.96 1.69
C ASN A 81 -14.77 3.18 2.16
N ASN A 82 -15.43 4.13 2.83
CA ASN A 82 -14.83 5.37 3.33
C ASN A 82 -14.99 5.48 4.85
N LYS A 83 -14.82 4.35 5.56
CA LYS A 83 -14.89 4.31 7.03
C LYS A 83 -13.87 5.30 7.59
N PRO A 84 -14.24 6.17 8.55
CA PRO A 84 -13.32 7.08 9.21
C PRO A 84 -12.08 6.35 9.75
N CYS A 85 -10.93 7.00 9.63
CA CYS A 85 -9.73 6.55 10.32
C CYS A 85 -9.87 6.84 11.82
N GLU A 86 -8.99 6.22 12.59
CA GLU A 86 -8.85 6.47 14.01
C GLU A 86 -8.48 7.94 14.27
N VAL A 87 -9.13 8.55 15.26
CA VAL A 87 -8.88 9.92 15.68
C VAL A 87 -7.86 9.90 16.82
N LYS A 88 -6.73 10.58 16.61
CA LYS A 88 -5.61 10.60 17.56
C LYS A 88 -5.66 11.84 18.48
N PRO A 89 -5.25 11.71 19.77
CA PRO A 89 -5.30 12.83 20.73
C PRO A 89 -4.46 14.06 20.38
N ASP A 90 -3.29 13.85 19.79
CA ASP A 90 -2.29 14.90 19.54
C ASP A 90 -2.24 15.37 18.08
N GLY A 91 -3.24 15.01 17.27
CA GLY A 91 -3.28 15.39 15.87
C GLY A 91 -3.73 16.83 15.66
N GLU A 92 -2.91 17.66 15.00
CA GLU A 92 -3.35 18.97 14.47
C GLU A 92 -4.38 18.83 13.32
N LYS A 93 -4.53 17.61 12.80
CA LYS A 93 -5.41 17.23 11.70
C LYS A 93 -5.94 15.82 11.87
N LEU A 94 -7.15 15.58 11.36
CA LEU A 94 -7.70 14.24 11.20
C LEU A 94 -6.84 13.39 10.26
N THR A 95 -6.69 12.12 10.61
CA THR A 95 -6.06 11.12 9.74
C THR A 95 -7.07 10.62 8.69
N GLY A 96 -6.58 10.22 7.51
CA GLY A 96 -7.42 9.71 6.42
C GLY A 96 -7.56 10.66 5.23
N HIS A 97 -8.16 10.16 4.16
CA HIS A 97 -8.37 10.93 2.91
C HIS A 97 -9.70 11.71 2.93
N ALA A 98 -9.88 12.65 1.99
CA ALA A 98 -11.08 13.51 1.88
C ALA A 98 -12.42 12.82 2.22
N ALA A 99 -12.75 11.70 1.55
CA ALA A 99 -14.02 11.01 1.77
C ALA A 99 -14.19 10.37 3.16
N GLN A 100 -13.10 10.02 3.87
CA GLN A 100 -13.15 9.52 5.25
C GLN A 100 -13.44 10.65 6.24
N ASN A 101 -12.81 11.81 6.04
CA ASN A 101 -13.06 12.99 6.88
C ASN A 101 -14.49 13.50 6.70
N TRP A 102 -15.01 13.48 5.47
CA TRP A 102 -16.41 13.80 5.20
C TRP A 102 -17.37 12.82 5.89
N CYS A 103 -17.05 11.53 5.83
CA CYS A 103 -17.81 10.47 6.51
C CYS A 103 -17.84 10.69 8.03
N LEU A 104 -16.69 11.02 8.63
CA LEU A 104 -16.60 11.30 10.07
C LEU A 104 -17.48 12.48 10.48
N LEU A 105 -17.34 13.63 9.81
CA LEU A 105 -18.11 14.83 10.13
C LEU A 105 -19.62 14.57 10.03
N ARG A 106 -20.07 13.91 8.96
CA ARG A 106 -21.50 13.62 8.74
C ARG A 106 -22.06 12.68 9.80
N LEU A 107 -21.27 11.69 10.24
CA LEU A 107 -21.71 10.67 11.20
C LEU A 107 -21.39 11.03 12.65
N LEU A 108 -20.64 12.09 12.92
CA LEU A 108 -20.23 12.49 14.27
C LEU A 108 -21.41 12.61 15.25
N PRO A 109 -22.55 13.25 14.90
CA PRO A 109 -23.71 13.31 15.81
C PRO A 109 -24.27 11.94 16.15
N LEU A 110 -24.19 10.97 15.23
CA LEU A 110 -24.63 9.59 15.46
C LEU A 110 -23.61 8.78 16.26
N LEU A 111 -22.34 9.17 16.23
CA LEU A 111 -21.25 8.47 16.90
C LEU A 111 -21.13 8.89 18.37
N ILE A 112 -21.29 10.17 18.69
CA ILE A 112 -21.04 10.70 20.04
C ILE A 112 -22.08 11.71 20.54
N GLY A 113 -23.17 11.94 19.81
CA GLY A 113 -24.19 12.93 20.20
C GLY A 113 -24.88 12.61 21.52
N ASP A 114 -25.04 11.33 21.87
CA ASP A 114 -25.59 10.87 23.15
C ASP A 114 -24.65 11.12 24.35
N ARG A 115 -23.40 11.52 24.09
CA ARG A 115 -22.37 11.77 25.11
C ARG A 115 -22.15 13.25 25.41
N ILE A 116 -22.72 14.13 24.60
CA ILE A 116 -22.57 15.57 24.80
C ILE A 116 -23.49 16.01 25.94
N LYS A 117 -22.88 16.56 27.00
CA LYS A 117 -23.59 17.16 28.12
C LYS A 117 -24.07 18.55 27.72
N ASN A 118 -25.32 18.88 28.04
CA ASN A 118 -25.94 20.16 27.71
C ASN A 118 -25.70 20.60 26.25
N PRO A 119 -26.10 19.77 25.26
CA PRO A 119 -25.70 19.96 23.87
C PRO A 119 -26.14 21.31 23.27
N LEU A 120 -27.19 21.94 23.81
CA LEU A 120 -27.65 23.26 23.35
C LEU A 120 -26.76 24.40 23.84
N ASP A 121 -26.09 24.22 24.98
CA ASP A 121 -25.27 25.27 25.62
C ASP A 121 -23.77 25.10 25.31
N ASP A 122 -23.34 23.91 24.86
CA ASP A 122 -21.93 23.67 24.52
C ASP A 122 -21.56 24.30 23.17
N GLU A 123 -20.87 25.44 23.23
CA GLU A 123 -20.50 26.23 22.05
C GLU A 123 -19.59 25.47 21.05
N ILE A 124 -18.75 24.55 21.54
CA ILE A 124 -17.86 23.74 20.69
C ILE A 124 -18.66 22.69 19.93
N TRP A 125 -19.66 22.08 20.58
CA TRP A 125 -20.58 21.17 19.95
C TRP A 125 -21.46 21.88 18.92
N GLN A 126 -21.97 23.07 19.26
CA GLN A 126 -22.71 23.90 18.30
C GLN A 126 -21.83 24.26 17.08
N LEU A 127 -20.55 24.53 17.28
CA LEU A 127 -19.61 24.75 16.18
C LEU A 127 -19.38 23.49 15.33
N CYS A 128 -19.33 22.31 15.93
CA CYS A 128 -19.28 21.03 15.19
C CYS A 128 -20.51 20.85 14.29
N LEU A 129 -21.71 21.11 14.83
CA LEU A 129 -22.96 21.00 14.08
C LEU A 129 -23.06 22.03 12.96
N LYS A 130 -22.62 23.27 13.22
CA LYS A 130 -22.56 24.34 12.20
C LYS A 130 -21.58 23.98 11.07
N LEU A 131 -20.40 23.43 11.38
CA LEU A 131 -19.47 22.92 10.37
C LEU A 131 -20.09 21.79 9.54
N ARG A 132 -20.82 20.87 10.18
CA ARG A 132 -21.54 19.80 9.48
C ARG A 132 -22.59 20.37 8.52
N GLU A 133 -23.44 21.28 8.98
CA GLU A 133 -24.49 21.92 8.19
C GLU A 133 -23.90 22.69 7.00
N LEU A 134 -22.86 23.47 7.25
CA LEU A 134 -22.13 24.20 6.21
C LEU A 134 -21.61 23.25 5.12
N VAL A 135 -20.97 22.15 5.52
CA VAL A 135 -20.44 21.15 4.58
C VAL A 135 -21.58 20.46 3.81
N GLU A 136 -22.71 20.17 4.46
CA GLU A 136 -23.89 19.57 3.83
C GLU A 136 -24.47 20.48 2.75
N MET A 137 -24.54 21.79 3.02
CA MET A 137 -25.01 22.79 2.06
C MET A 137 -24.05 22.97 0.87
N ILE A 138 -22.75 23.14 1.14
CA ILE A 138 -21.72 23.28 0.10
C ILE A 138 -21.69 22.05 -0.83
N CYS A 139 -21.93 20.86 -0.28
CA CYS A 139 -21.88 19.60 -1.03
C CYS A 139 -23.21 19.23 -1.70
N ALA A 140 -24.24 20.07 -1.60
CA ALA A 140 -25.54 19.78 -2.18
C ALA A 140 -25.44 19.64 -3.72
N PRO A 141 -25.97 18.55 -4.32
CA PRO A 141 -25.87 18.34 -5.77
C PRO A 141 -26.74 19.29 -6.58
N LYS A 142 -27.70 19.95 -5.92
CA LYS A 142 -28.62 20.97 -6.42
C LYS A 142 -28.81 21.99 -5.30
N ILE A 143 -28.77 23.27 -5.62
CA ILE A 143 -28.95 24.38 -4.68
C ILE A 143 -29.65 25.52 -5.42
N ASN A 144 -30.59 26.20 -4.77
CA ASN A 144 -31.28 27.36 -5.33
C ASN A 144 -30.66 28.68 -4.84
N HIS A 145 -31.10 29.82 -5.39
CA HIS A 145 -30.51 31.13 -5.08
C HIS A 145 -30.68 31.52 -3.60
N ASP A 146 -31.83 31.24 -2.99
CA ASP A 146 -32.10 31.55 -1.58
C ASP A 146 -31.20 30.72 -0.66
N GLN A 147 -30.99 29.44 -0.98
CA GLN A 147 -30.04 28.57 -0.27
C GLN A 147 -28.60 29.05 -0.43
N VAL A 148 -28.21 29.61 -1.58
CA VAL A 148 -26.88 30.21 -1.74
C VAL A 148 -26.72 31.48 -0.90
N ALA A 149 -27.76 32.30 -0.80
CA ALA A 149 -27.76 33.46 0.10
C ALA A 149 -27.63 33.02 1.57
N TYR A 150 -28.36 31.97 1.97
CA TYR A 150 -28.23 31.40 3.31
C TYR A 150 -26.84 30.78 3.56
N MET A 151 -26.27 30.10 2.55
CA MET A 151 -24.90 29.58 2.62
C MET A 151 -23.88 30.68 2.92
N LYS A 152 -24.07 31.90 2.39
CA LYS A 152 -23.21 33.05 2.70
C LYS A 152 -23.25 33.40 4.19
N CYS A 153 -24.45 33.53 4.76
CA CYS A 153 -24.62 33.79 6.19
C CYS A 153 -23.99 32.66 7.03
N LEU A 154 -24.23 31.40 6.67
CA LEU A 154 -23.64 30.25 7.38
C LEU A 154 -22.10 30.24 7.37
N VAL A 155 -21.48 30.59 6.23
CA VAL A 155 -20.02 30.70 6.14
C VAL A 155 -19.50 31.81 7.05
N GLU A 156 -20.10 33.00 6.97
CA GLU A 156 -19.68 34.17 7.75
C GLU A 156 -19.80 33.90 9.26
N GLU A 157 -20.94 33.34 9.69
CA GLU A 157 -21.15 32.92 11.07
C GLU A 157 -20.13 31.86 11.51
N TYR A 158 -19.93 30.81 10.71
CA TYR A 158 -18.98 29.74 11.04
C TYR A 158 -17.56 30.29 11.22
N VAL A 159 -17.09 31.12 10.29
CA VAL A 159 -15.75 31.72 10.35
C VAL A 159 -15.63 32.65 11.56
N HIS A 160 -16.66 33.44 11.86
CA HIS A 160 -16.70 34.31 13.03
C HIS A 160 -16.63 33.50 14.33
N PHE A 161 -17.54 32.55 14.56
CA PHE A 161 -17.57 31.75 15.79
C PHE A 161 -16.30 30.92 15.95
N ARG A 162 -15.75 30.38 14.85
CA ARG A 162 -14.47 29.67 14.89
C ARG A 162 -13.31 30.59 15.31
N ALA A 163 -13.27 31.83 14.85
CA ALA A 163 -12.23 32.76 15.27
C ALA A 163 -12.39 33.14 16.76
N THR A 164 -13.63 33.38 17.20
CA THR A 164 -13.96 33.76 18.59
C THR A 164 -13.64 32.66 19.59
N LEU A 165 -14.03 31.41 19.31
CA LEU A 165 -13.87 30.27 20.23
C LEU A 165 -12.44 29.72 20.29
N PHE A 166 -11.61 30.04 19.30
CA PHE A 166 -10.25 29.51 19.19
C PHE A 166 -9.27 30.62 18.72
N PRO A 167 -9.05 31.66 19.55
CA PRO A 167 -8.20 32.80 19.20
C PRO A 167 -6.73 32.40 18.98
N ASP A 168 -6.26 31.37 19.68
CA ASP A 168 -4.86 30.88 19.58
C ASP A 168 -4.62 29.97 18.37
N ALA A 169 -5.67 29.60 17.63
CA ALA A 169 -5.57 28.74 16.46
C ALA A 169 -5.96 29.52 15.19
N PRO A 170 -4.98 30.14 14.49
CA PRO A 170 -5.26 31.08 13.42
C PRO A 170 -5.97 30.45 12.23
N LEU A 171 -6.86 31.23 11.60
CA LEU A 171 -7.55 30.83 10.38
C LEU A 171 -6.53 30.63 9.25
N LYS A 172 -6.54 29.42 8.67
CA LYS A 172 -5.75 29.08 7.48
C LYS A 172 -6.38 29.67 6.20
N PRO A 173 -5.62 29.87 5.10
CA PRO A 173 -6.16 30.36 3.82
C PRO A 173 -7.38 29.58 3.31
N LYS A 174 -7.48 28.29 3.65
CA LYS A 174 -8.62 27.44 3.31
C LYS A 174 -9.96 27.92 3.91
N HIS A 175 -9.95 28.58 5.07
CA HIS A 175 -11.15 29.20 5.66
C HIS A 175 -11.57 30.43 4.86
N HIS A 176 -10.61 31.26 4.45
CA HIS A 176 -10.89 32.40 3.60
C HIS A 176 -11.52 31.97 2.27
N TYR A 177 -11.08 30.85 1.68
CA TYR A 177 -11.70 30.34 0.46
C TYR A 177 -13.19 30.02 0.61
N LEU A 178 -13.67 29.67 1.80
CA LEU A 178 -15.10 29.42 2.03
C LEU A 178 -15.95 30.68 1.79
N LEU A 179 -15.42 31.87 2.08
CA LEU A 179 -16.12 33.14 1.89
C LEU A 179 -16.48 33.39 0.41
N HIS A 180 -15.73 32.79 -0.50
CA HIS A 180 -15.96 32.88 -1.95
C HIS A 180 -16.93 31.82 -2.47
N TYR A 181 -17.27 30.79 -1.69
CA TYR A 181 -18.08 29.67 -2.17
C TYR A 181 -19.50 30.06 -2.61
N PRO A 182 -20.21 31.00 -1.95
CA PRO A 182 -21.50 31.50 -2.45
C PRO A 182 -21.41 32.09 -3.86
N GLU A 183 -20.49 33.03 -4.08
CA GLU A 183 -20.30 33.69 -5.38
C GLU A 183 -19.84 32.70 -6.46
N LEU A 184 -18.93 31.79 -6.11
CA LEU A 184 -18.48 30.73 -7.01
C LEU A 184 -19.62 29.76 -7.35
N THR A 185 -20.53 29.49 -6.42
CA THR A 185 -21.71 28.64 -6.66
C THR A 185 -22.70 29.31 -7.61
N LEU A 186 -22.91 30.63 -7.50
CA LEU A 186 -23.71 31.39 -8.47
C LEU A 186 -23.08 31.36 -9.87
N LYS A 187 -21.75 31.44 -9.95
CA LYS A 187 -21.02 31.53 -11.22
C LYS A 187 -20.87 30.19 -11.93
N PHE A 188 -20.64 29.10 -11.18
CA PHE A 188 -20.31 27.79 -11.74
C PHE A 188 -21.37 26.72 -11.47
N GLY A 189 -22.41 27.03 -10.70
CA GLY A 189 -23.36 26.06 -10.18
C GLY A 189 -22.79 25.27 -8.98
N PRO A 190 -23.44 24.16 -8.59
CA PRO A 190 -23.05 23.39 -7.41
C PRO A 190 -21.58 22.92 -7.46
N LEU A 191 -20.75 23.42 -6.54
CA LEU A 191 -19.29 23.21 -6.55
C LEU A 191 -18.87 21.74 -6.37
N ILE A 192 -19.73 20.90 -5.78
CA ILE A 192 -19.51 19.45 -5.67
C ILE A 192 -19.32 18.78 -7.05
N ARG A 193 -19.84 19.38 -8.12
CA ARG A 193 -19.70 18.89 -9.49
C ARG A 193 -18.34 19.23 -10.12
N LEU A 194 -17.55 20.09 -9.47
CA LEU A 194 -16.32 20.69 -10.01
C LEU A 194 -15.07 20.25 -9.24
N TRP A 195 -15.21 19.39 -8.22
CA TRP A 195 -14.07 18.89 -7.44
C TRP A 195 -13.12 18.00 -8.26
N SER A 196 -11.82 18.04 -7.94
CA SER A 196 -10.77 17.41 -8.77
C SER A 196 -10.53 15.92 -8.50
N LEU A 197 -11.18 15.32 -7.50
CA LEU A 197 -10.89 13.94 -7.07
C LEU A 197 -11.06 12.91 -8.18
N ARG A 198 -11.95 13.15 -9.15
CA ARG A 198 -12.15 12.28 -10.33
C ARG A 198 -10.96 12.34 -11.29
N PHE A 199 -10.41 13.54 -11.53
CA PHE A 199 -9.22 13.71 -12.37
C PHE A 199 -8.00 13.07 -11.71
N GLU A 200 -7.83 13.24 -10.40
CA GLU A 200 -6.77 12.58 -9.65
C GLU A 200 -6.90 11.05 -9.67
N SER A 201 -8.14 10.55 -9.58
CA SER A 201 -8.41 9.12 -9.71
C SER A 201 -7.99 8.61 -11.09
N LYS A 202 -8.22 9.37 -12.17
CA LYS A 202 -7.80 9.02 -13.55
C LYS A 202 -6.28 8.89 -13.68
N HIS A 203 -5.50 9.66 -12.91
CA HIS A 203 -4.04 9.48 -12.88
C HIS A 203 -3.61 8.07 -12.47
N THR A 204 -4.46 7.32 -11.75
CA THR A 204 -4.17 5.92 -11.39
C THR A 204 -3.91 5.06 -12.62
N TYR A 205 -4.69 5.23 -13.69
CA TYR A 205 -4.48 4.50 -14.95
C TYR A 205 -3.10 4.79 -15.52
N PHE A 206 -2.76 6.07 -15.71
CA PHE A 206 -1.48 6.48 -16.30
C PHE A 206 -0.30 6.05 -15.43
N LYS A 207 -0.42 6.23 -14.11
CA LYS A 207 0.58 5.75 -13.15
C LYS A 207 0.73 4.22 -13.21
N GLN A 208 -0.35 3.47 -13.43
CA GLN A 208 -0.25 2.01 -13.60
C GLN A 208 0.35 1.64 -14.96
N CYS A 209 -0.01 2.34 -16.03
CA CYS A 209 0.48 2.12 -17.37
C CYS A 209 1.99 2.35 -17.43
N ALA A 210 2.47 3.51 -16.95
CA ALA A 210 3.89 3.83 -16.83
C ALA A 210 4.65 2.77 -16.01
N ARG A 211 4.08 2.37 -14.85
CA ARG A 211 4.66 1.33 -13.98
C ARG A 211 4.76 -0.05 -14.65
N LYS A 212 3.80 -0.41 -15.51
CA LYS A 212 3.77 -1.70 -16.21
C LYS A 212 4.71 -1.72 -17.43
N LEU A 213 4.77 -0.62 -18.18
CA LEU A 213 5.52 -0.52 -19.43
C LEU A 213 7.03 -0.46 -19.25
N ARG A 214 7.50 0.22 -18.20
CA ARG A 214 8.94 0.34 -17.90
C ARG A 214 9.78 0.91 -19.06
N ASN A 215 9.15 1.65 -19.97
CA ASN A 215 9.79 2.39 -21.04
C ASN A 215 9.46 3.87 -20.88
N PHE A 216 10.50 4.68 -20.64
CA PHE A 216 10.39 6.11 -20.37
C PHE A 216 10.77 6.97 -21.57
N LYS A 217 11.27 6.38 -22.67
CA LYS A 217 11.51 7.10 -23.92
C LYS A 217 10.15 7.50 -24.50
N ASN A 218 9.92 8.79 -24.67
CA ASN A 218 8.64 9.34 -25.12
C ASN A 218 7.44 8.87 -24.28
N LEU A 219 7.59 8.77 -22.95
CA LEU A 219 6.53 8.26 -22.05
C LEU A 219 5.17 8.92 -22.31
N GLY A 220 5.13 10.23 -22.57
CA GLY A 220 3.90 10.95 -22.91
C GLY A 220 3.19 10.35 -24.14
N SER A 221 3.94 10.06 -25.21
CA SER A 221 3.43 9.42 -26.43
C SER A 221 2.90 8.02 -26.12
N THR A 222 3.66 7.19 -25.40
CA THR A 222 3.26 5.82 -25.08
C THR A 222 2.03 5.76 -24.17
N LEU A 223 1.95 6.66 -23.19
CA LEU A 223 0.79 6.79 -22.30
C LEU A 223 -0.44 7.28 -23.07
N ALA A 224 -0.27 8.21 -24.01
CA ALA A 224 -1.34 8.70 -24.87
C ALA A 224 -1.85 7.56 -25.76
N GLU A 225 -0.97 6.86 -26.48
CA GLU A 225 -1.33 5.75 -27.37
C GLU A 225 -2.07 4.63 -26.62
N ARG A 226 -1.55 4.17 -25.46
CA ARG A 226 -2.21 3.13 -24.69
C ARG A 226 -3.53 3.56 -24.09
N HIS A 227 -3.64 4.82 -23.70
CA HIS A 227 -4.92 5.38 -23.29
C HIS A 227 -5.90 5.37 -24.46
N GLN A 228 -5.49 5.78 -25.67
CA GLN A 228 -6.35 5.73 -26.86
C GLN A 228 -6.78 4.30 -27.20
N LEU A 229 -5.86 3.33 -27.14
CA LEU A 229 -6.21 1.91 -27.33
C LEU A 229 -7.19 1.40 -26.26
N MET A 230 -7.03 1.82 -25.00
CA MET A 230 -8.00 1.50 -23.95
C MET A 230 -9.36 2.15 -24.24
N GLN A 231 -9.40 3.41 -24.67
CA GLN A 231 -10.65 4.07 -25.05
C GLN A 231 -11.30 3.38 -26.24
N ALA A 232 -10.53 3.02 -27.26
CA ALA A 232 -11.00 2.25 -28.41
C ALA A 232 -11.57 0.89 -27.97
N TYR A 233 -10.88 0.16 -27.09
CA TYR A 233 -11.37 -1.11 -26.53
C TYR A 233 -12.69 -0.93 -25.75
N LEU A 234 -12.76 0.08 -24.87
CA LEU A 234 -14.00 0.38 -24.13
C LEU A 234 -15.12 0.85 -25.06
N SER A 235 -14.77 1.40 -26.22
CA SER A 235 -15.69 1.86 -27.27
C SER A 235 -15.90 0.82 -28.39
N ALA A 236 -15.30 -0.36 -28.29
CA ALA A 236 -15.42 -1.43 -29.28
C ALA A 236 -16.70 -2.26 -29.07
N GLY A 237 -17.35 -2.14 -27.91
CA GLY A 237 -18.79 -2.38 -27.78
C GLY A 237 -19.57 -1.14 -28.26
N SER A 238 -20.88 -1.27 -28.45
CA SER A 238 -21.74 -0.12 -28.80
C SER A 238 -21.37 1.09 -27.93
N ILE A 239 -20.98 2.19 -28.58
CA ILE A 239 -20.56 3.45 -27.93
C ILE A 239 -21.67 3.96 -27.00
N PHE A 240 -22.90 3.63 -27.35
CA PHE A 240 -24.09 3.76 -26.52
C PHE A 240 -24.33 2.41 -25.82
N PRO A 241 -24.70 2.39 -24.53
CA PRO A 241 -25.15 1.15 -23.91
C PRO A 241 -26.17 0.48 -24.85
N PRO A 242 -26.09 -0.85 -25.08
CA PRO A 242 -27.09 -1.52 -25.90
C PRO A 242 -28.47 -1.12 -25.37
N ASP A 243 -29.39 -0.74 -26.27
CA ASP A 243 -30.70 -0.21 -25.90
C ASP A 243 -31.26 -1.04 -24.75
N VAL A 244 -31.83 -0.39 -23.73
CA VAL A 244 -32.28 -1.02 -22.47
C VAL A 244 -33.04 -2.32 -22.72
N HIS A 245 -33.73 -2.42 -23.86
CA HIS A 245 -34.32 -3.60 -24.47
C HIS A 245 -33.43 -4.85 -24.49
N VAL A 246 -32.15 -4.79 -24.87
CA VAL A 246 -31.24 -5.95 -25.00
C VAL A 246 -30.99 -6.63 -23.64
N ALA A 247 -30.67 -5.83 -22.62
CA ALA A 247 -30.41 -6.35 -21.28
C ALA A 247 -31.68 -6.89 -20.62
N VAL A 248 -32.84 -6.31 -20.96
CA VAL A 248 -34.15 -6.76 -20.50
C VAL A 248 -34.58 -8.05 -21.17
N ILE A 249 -34.48 -8.16 -22.50
CA ILE A 249 -34.87 -9.36 -23.23
C ILE A 249 -34.01 -10.54 -22.79
N ARG A 250 -32.70 -10.34 -22.62
CA ARG A 250 -31.80 -11.40 -22.14
C ARG A 250 -32.04 -11.83 -20.70
N SER A 251 -32.57 -10.95 -19.83
CA SER A 251 -32.86 -11.34 -18.44
C SER A 251 -34.09 -12.25 -18.35
N VAL A 252 -35.02 -12.11 -19.30
CA VAL A 252 -36.24 -12.92 -19.38
C VAL A 252 -36.03 -14.17 -20.25
N LEU A 253 -35.29 -14.04 -21.34
CA LEU A 253 -35.02 -15.08 -22.34
C LEU A 253 -33.51 -15.28 -22.51
N PRO A 254 -32.82 -15.86 -21.52
CA PRO A 254 -31.35 -15.99 -21.52
C PRO A 254 -30.80 -16.93 -22.59
N MET A 255 -31.64 -17.80 -23.14
CA MET A 255 -31.29 -18.79 -24.16
C MET A 255 -31.68 -18.36 -25.58
N LEU A 256 -32.15 -17.13 -25.76
CA LEU A 256 -32.44 -16.59 -27.09
C LEU A 256 -31.13 -16.36 -27.85
N ASP A 257 -31.02 -16.91 -29.04
CA ASP A 257 -29.85 -16.72 -29.90
C ASP A 257 -29.73 -15.26 -30.35
N ASN A 258 -28.52 -14.89 -30.77
CA ASN A 258 -28.21 -13.50 -31.09
C ASN A 258 -28.94 -12.99 -32.34
N ASP A 259 -29.20 -13.87 -33.31
CA ASP A 259 -29.84 -13.50 -34.56
C ASP A 259 -31.32 -13.18 -34.31
N ARG A 260 -32.03 -14.06 -33.60
CA ARG A 260 -33.41 -13.79 -33.16
C ARG A 260 -33.54 -12.60 -32.23
N LEU A 261 -32.55 -12.38 -31.37
CA LEU A 261 -32.53 -11.20 -30.50
C LEU A 261 -32.44 -9.91 -31.33
N ASN A 262 -31.62 -9.88 -32.37
CA ASN A 262 -31.47 -8.72 -33.25
C ASN A 262 -32.73 -8.49 -34.10
N ASP A 263 -33.36 -9.57 -34.57
CA ASP A 263 -34.64 -9.48 -35.29
C ASP A 263 -35.74 -8.91 -34.39
N LEU A 264 -35.82 -9.37 -33.13
CA LEU A 264 -36.77 -8.86 -32.15
C LEU A 264 -36.56 -7.38 -31.81
N ILE A 265 -35.30 -6.94 -31.70
CA ILE A 265 -34.97 -5.52 -31.47
C ILE A 265 -35.35 -4.66 -32.68
N SER A 266 -35.08 -5.16 -33.89
CA SER A 266 -35.46 -4.50 -35.13
C SER A 266 -36.97 -4.35 -35.23
N GLU A 267 -37.73 -5.38 -34.82
CA GLU A 267 -39.19 -5.34 -34.79
C GLU A 267 -39.73 -4.35 -33.75
N LEU A 268 -39.20 -4.37 -32.51
CA LEU A 268 -39.59 -3.39 -31.48
C LEU A 268 -39.34 -1.95 -31.93
N THR A 269 -38.24 -1.72 -32.64
CA THR A 269 -37.92 -0.43 -33.24
C THR A 269 -38.88 -0.08 -34.37
N ARG A 270 -39.23 -1.06 -35.22
CA ARG A 270 -40.17 -0.91 -36.35
C ARG A 270 -41.58 -0.54 -35.89
N ILE A 271 -42.06 -1.13 -34.80
CA ILE A 271 -43.38 -0.83 -34.22
C ILE A 271 -43.38 0.46 -33.37
N GLY A 272 -42.23 1.13 -33.23
CA GLY A 272 -42.12 2.47 -32.68
C GLY A 272 -41.83 2.57 -31.18
N VAL A 273 -41.32 1.51 -30.55
CA VAL A 273 -40.86 1.55 -29.14
C VAL A 273 -39.62 2.43 -29.03
N LYS A 274 -39.70 3.51 -28.24
CA LYS A 274 -38.60 4.48 -28.05
C LYS A 274 -38.14 4.59 -26.59
N THR A 275 -39.01 4.22 -25.66
CA THR A 275 -38.80 4.36 -24.22
C THR A 275 -39.24 3.10 -23.47
N ASP A 276 -38.77 2.95 -22.24
CA ASP A 276 -39.17 1.84 -21.35
C ASP A 276 -40.70 1.83 -21.10
N ASP A 277 -41.34 3.00 -21.12
CA ASP A 277 -42.79 3.13 -20.91
C ASP A 277 -43.59 2.60 -22.10
N ASP A 278 -43.04 2.65 -23.33
CA ASP A 278 -43.72 2.17 -24.53
C ASP A 278 -43.89 0.64 -24.52
N LEU A 279 -43.03 -0.08 -23.78
CA LEU A 279 -43.06 -1.54 -23.68
C LEU A 279 -44.35 -2.09 -23.06
N GLN A 280 -45.09 -1.28 -22.30
CA GLN A 280 -46.36 -1.70 -21.72
C GLN A 280 -47.46 -1.95 -22.77
N TYR A 281 -47.31 -1.35 -23.96
CA TYR A 281 -48.27 -1.43 -25.06
C TYR A 281 -47.98 -2.54 -26.06
N VAL A 282 -46.83 -3.21 -25.94
CA VAL A 282 -46.44 -4.33 -26.82
C VAL A 282 -47.33 -5.56 -26.54
N THR A 283 -47.87 -6.15 -27.60
CA THR A 283 -48.79 -7.29 -27.55
C THR A 283 -48.13 -8.58 -28.05
N SER A 284 -48.81 -9.72 -27.87
CA SER A 284 -48.30 -11.01 -28.36
C SER A 284 -48.30 -11.10 -29.88
N ASP A 285 -49.19 -10.38 -30.54
CA ASP A 285 -49.27 -10.35 -32.00
C ASP A 285 -48.07 -9.64 -32.63
N ASP A 286 -47.48 -8.68 -31.92
CA ASP A 286 -46.28 -7.95 -32.38
C ASP A 286 -45.01 -8.82 -32.35
N LEU A 287 -45.02 -9.92 -31.58
CA LEU A 287 -43.82 -10.73 -31.29
C LEU A 287 -43.92 -12.17 -31.80
N LYS A 288 -45.09 -12.60 -32.30
CA LYS A 288 -45.41 -14.01 -32.62
C LYS A 288 -44.54 -14.63 -33.70
N ASP A 289 -44.01 -13.82 -34.61
CA ASP A 289 -43.17 -14.30 -35.72
C ASP A 289 -41.70 -14.51 -35.30
N PHE A 290 -41.32 -13.98 -34.13
CA PHE A 290 -39.94 -13.97 -33.63
C PHE A 290 -39.74 -14.88 -32.42
N LEU A 291 -40.79 -15.14 -31.65
CA LEU A 291 -40.73 -15.85 -30.38
C LEU A 291 -41.79 -16.95 -30.29
N SER A 292 -41.51 -17.97 -29.48
CA SER A 292 -42.51 -18.98 -29.16
C SER A 292 -43.68 -18.36 -28.37
N PRO A 293 -44.90 -18.91 -28.45
CA PRO A 293 -46.05 -18.38 -27.69
C PRO A 293 -45.79 -18.25 -26.18
N ILE A 294 -44.95 -19.12 -25.62
CA ILE A 294 -44.58 -19.10 -24.20
C ILE A 294 -43.59 -17.95 -23.91
N ASP A 295 -42.64 -17.72 -24.80
CA ASP A 295 -41.63 -16.68 -24.62
C ASP A 295 -42.22 -15.28 -24.84
N CYS A 296 -43.17 -15.13 -25.79
CA CYS A 296 -43.99 -13.91 -25.90
C CYS A 296 -44.67 -13.58 -24.57
N ARG A 297 -45.33 -14.58 -23.94
CA ARG A 297 -46.04 -14.39 -22.67
C ARG A 297 -45.11 -13.99 -21.53
N LYS A 298 -43.93 -14.62 -21.42
CA LYS A 298 -42.92 -14.26 -20.41
C LYS A 298 -42.46 -12.81 -20.56
N LEU A 299 -42.15 -12.41 -21.80
CA LEU A 299 -41.64 -11.08 -22.11
C LEU A 299 -42.70 -9.99 -21.84
N ILE A 300 -43.93 -10.20 -22.30
CA ILE A 300 -45.05 -9.26 -22.10
C ILE A 300 -45.41 -9.13 -20.62
N ASN A 301 -45.42 -10.22 -19.86
CA ASN A 301 -45.65 -10.17 -18.42
C ASN A 301 -44.57 -9.36 -17.71
N PHE A 302 -43.32 -9.50 -18.13
CA PHE A 302 -42.22 -8.69 -17.60
C PHE A 302 -42.43 -7.20 -17.92
N PHE A 303 -42.71 -6.83 -19.17
CA PHE A 303 -42.97 -5.44 -19.56
C PHE A 303 -44.10 -4.81 -18.75
N LYS A 304 -45.23 -5.52 -18.58
CA LYS A 304 -46.39 -5.04 -17.81
C LYS A 304 -46.13 -4.90 -16.31
N SER A 305 -45.27 -5.74 -15.74
CA SER A 305 -44.91 -5.66 -14.31
C SER A 305 -43.94 -4.52 -13.98
N ARG A 306 -43.07 -4.17 -14.93
CA ARG A 306 -42.08 -3.10 -14.79
C ARG A 306 -42.72 -1.70 -14.83
N ALA A 307 -43.77 -1.51 -15.62
CA ALA A 307 -44.53 -0.25 -15.70
C ALA A 307 -45.21 0.15 -14.37
N LYS A 308 -45.33 -0.77 -13.39
CA LYS A 308 -45.96 -0.52 -12.08
C LYS A 308 -44.98 -0.02 -11.00
N GLN A 309 -43.70 0.18 -11.30
CA GLN A 309 -42.73 0.72 -10.32
C GLN A 309 -42.33 2.17 -10.65
N PRO A 310 -42.41 3.13 -9.70
CA PRO A 310 -41.98 4.50 -9.94
C PRO A 310 -40.49 4.59 -10.28
N SER A 311 -40.19 5.27 -11.37
CA SER A 311 -38.87 5.49 -11.94
C SER A 311 -37.90 6.21 -10.97
N GLN A 312 -37.01 5.47 -10.30
CA GLN A 312 -35.84 6.01 -9.59
C GLN A 312 -34.64 6.32 -10.51
N LEU A 313 -34.85 6.44 -11.82
CA LEU A 313 -33.79 6.55 -12.83
C LEU A 313 -33.90 7.84 -13.66
N PHE A 314 -33.96 9.00 -12.99
CA PHE A 314 -33.67 10.28 -13.64
C PHE A 314 -32.44 10.93 -13.00
N ASN A 315 -31.28 10.34 -13.26
CA ASN A 315 -30.01 10.98 -12.96
C ASN A 315 -28.90 10.60 -13.94
N VAL A 316 -29.21 10.48 -15.24
CA VAL A 316 -28.19 10.27 -16.29
C VAL A 316 -28.64 10.88 -17.62
N ARG A 317 -28.64 12.20 -17.77
CA ARG A 317 -28.75 12.79 -19.14
C ARG A 317 -27.77 13.93 -19.46
N CYS A 318 -26.98 14.44 -18.52
CA CYS A 318 -25.85 15.34 -18.84
C CYS A 318 -24.47 14.83 -18.40
N ALA A 319 -24.36 13.66 -17.77
CA ALA A 319 -23.09 13.08 -17.33
C ALA A 319 -22.54 12.00 -18.28
N SER A 320 -23.30 11.61 -19.31
CA SER A 320 -23.07 10.42 -20.14
C SER A 320 -21.85 10.50 -21.06
N TYR A 321 -21.36 11.70 -21.41
CA TYR A 321 -20.17 11.81 -22.27
C TYR A 321 -18.83 11.74 -21.50
N ILE A 322 -18.85 11.68 -20.16
CA ILE A 322 -17.64 11.47 -19.33
C ILE A 322 -17.74 10.16 -18.52
N HIS A 323 -18.88 9.45 -18.54
CA HIS A 323 -19.18 8.34 -17.62
C HIS A 323 -18.89 6.90 -18.12
N SER A 324 -18.50 6.66 -19.37
CA SER A 324 -18.42 5.26 -19.87
C SER A 324 -17.20 4.45 -19.39
N SER A 325 -16.21 5.05 -18.72
CA SER A 325 -15.05 4.30 -18.20
C SER A 325 -15.18 3.93 -16.71
N THR A 326 -16.30 3.31 -16.32
CA THR A 326 -16.51 2.82 -14.94
C THR A 326 -16.22 1.32 -14.86
N MET A 327 -15.04 0.97 -14.34
CA MET A 327 -14.66 -0.42 -14.00
C MET A 327 -15.67 -1.04 -13.02
N ALA A 328 -16.23 -2.18 -13.40
CA ALA A 328 -17.05 -3.04 -12.55
C ALA A 328 -16.31 -3.37 -11.24
N ARG A 329 -16.93 -3.03 -10.12
CA ARG A 329 -16.47 -3.35 -8.76
C ARG A 329 -16.60 -4.85 -8.51
N LEU A 330 -15.48 -5.58 -8.50
CA LEU A 330 -15.40 -6.86 -7.79
C LEU A 330 -15.24 -6.58 -6.28
N ARG A 331 -16.10 -7.21 -5.48
CA ARG A 331 -16.37 -6.92 -4.04
C ARG A 331 -15.67 -7.90 -3.08
N LYS A 332 -15.22 -7.33 -1.94
CA LYS A 332 -15.13 -7.84 -0.53
C LYS A 332 -14.06 -8.89 -0.14
N PRO A 333 -13.71 -9.07 1.18
CA PRO A 333 -14.21 -8.44 2.42
C PRO A 333 -13.13 -7.78 3.33
N LYS A 334 -13.56 -7.30 4.50
CA LYS A 334 -12.92 -6.42 5.50
C LYS A 334 -12.93 -7.09 6.89
N ARG A 335 -11.92 -6.87 7.76
CA ARG A 335 -11.92 -6.85 9.27
C ARG A 335 -10.46 -6.72 9.78
N THR A 336 -10.00 -5.62 10.40
CA THR A 336 -10.12 -5.10 11.81
C THR A 336 -9.38 -5.95 12.86
N GLY A 337 -8.24 -5.50 13.39
CA GLY A 337 -8.04 -4.91 14.74
C GLY A 337 -7.25 -5.91 15.60
N ASP A 338 -6.32 -5.60 16.53
CA ASP A 338 -6.05 -4.41 17.35
C ASP A 338 -4.57 -4.41 17.84
N GLU A 339 -4.24 -3.36 18.60
CA GLU A 339 -2.97 -2.81 19.09
C GLU A 339 -2.35 -3.53 20.30
N VAL A 340 -1.03 -3.37 20.51
CA VAL A 340 -0.42 -3.19 21.85
C VAL A 340 0.77 -2.24 21.76
N ASP A 341 0.79 -1.32 22.72
CA ASP A 341 1.71 -0.22 23.07
C ASP A 341 3.08 -0.71 23.61
N ASP A 342 4.18 -0.02 23.26
CA ASP A 342 5.27 0.25 24.21
C ASP A 342 6.21 1.39 23.75
N SER A 343 6.95 1.93 24.70
CA SER A 343 7.25 3.34 24.92
C SER A 343 8.69 3.77 24.55
N GLN A 344 8.82 4.86 23.76
CA GLN A 344 9.96 5.81 23.57
C GLN A 344 11.37 5.29 23.16
N PRO A 345 12.33 6.13 22.65
CA PRO A 345 12.34 7.59 22.49
C PRO A 345 12.56 8.11 21.05
N SER A 346 12.24 9.38 20.89
CA SER A 346 12.49 10.22 19.72
C SER A 346 13.97 10.36 19.36
N THR A 347 14.33 10.20 18.07
CA THR A 347 15.22 11.13 17.34
C THR A 347 15.40 10.75 15.87
N SER A 348 15.67 11.79 15.07
CA SER A 348 16.15 11.84 13.67
C SER A 348 15.12 11.77 12.54
N LYS A 349 15.23 12.75 11.64
CA LYS A 349 14.40 12.98 10.46
C LYS A 349 14.45 11.73 9.55
N SER A 350 13.34 11.02 9.43
CA SER A 350 13.22 9.80 8.61
C SER A 350 13.54 10.05 7.14
N ALA A 351 14.65 9.48 6.67
CA ALA A 351 14.87 9.22 5.26
C ALA A 351 13.77 8.25 4.75
N LYS A 352 13.26 8.48 3.53
CA LYS A 352 12.18 7.66 2.94
C LYS A 352 12.71 6.26 2.63
N LEU A 353 12.37 5.29 3.49
CA LEU A 353 12.63 3.86 3.29
C LEU A 353 11.90 3.31 2.05
N ASP A 354 12.57 2.46 1.28
CA ASP A 354 11.97 1.71 0.17
C ASP A 354 11.24 0.43 0.62
N SER A 355 10.69 -0.32 -0.33
CA SER A 355 9.89 -1.56 -0.12
C SER A 355 10.45 -2.57 0.86
N TYR A 356 11.78 -2.70 0.87
CA TYR A 356 12.45 -3.75 1.59
C TYR A 356 12.95 -3.24 2.94
N GLY A 357 12.70 -1.97 3.25
CA GLY A 357 13.35 -1.25 4.33
C GLY A 357 14.72 -0.71 3.91
N CYS A 358 15.06 -0.67 2.62
CA CYS A 358 16.32 -0.10 2.18
C CYS A 358 16.23 1.42 2.06
N VAL A 359 17.18 2.14 2.63
CA VAL A 359 17.36 3.59 2.56
C VAL A 359 18.09 3.98 1.26
N ASN A 360 19.00 3.13 0.76
CA ASN A 360 19.89 3.47 -0.37
C ASN A 360 20.12 2.31 -1.37
N TRP A 361 19.05 1.74 -1.96
CA TRP A 361 19.14 0.53 -2.78
C TRP A 361 19.92 0.66 -4.10
N ASN A 362 19.84 1.82 -4.77
CA ASN A 362 20.56 2.12 -6.01
C ASN A 362 20.99 3.60 -6.05
N PRO A 363 22.08 3.96 -5.36
CA PRO A 363 22.56 5.34 -5.27
C PRO A 363 22.85 5.93 -6.65
N THR A 364 22.50 7.21 -6.81
CA THR A 364 22.72 8.01 -8.03
C THR A 364 23.76 9.11 -7.86
N GLU A 365 24.03 9.50 -6.61
CA GLU A 365 24.98 10.55 -6.28
C GLU A 365 26.33 9.91 -5.92
N LEU A 366 27.41 10.40 -6.55
CA LEU A 366 28.77 9.98 -6.23
C LEU A 366 29.21 10.61 -4.89
N PRO A 367 30.07 9.95 -4.10
CA PRO A 367 30.67 10.57 -2.93
C PRO A 367 31.39 11.87 -3.28
N GLU A 368 31.41 12.82 -2.35
CA GLU A 368 32.02 14.14 -2.58
C GLU A 368 33.50 14.01 -2.99
N GLY A 369 33.87 14.62 -4.12
CA GLY A 369 35.22 14.56 -4.67
C GLY A 369 35.54 13.30 -5.51
N GLU A 370 34.60 12.36 -5.67
CA GLU A 370 34.82 11.14 -6.46
C GLU A 370 34.29 11.23 -7.89
N THR A 371 34.97 10.54 -8.81
CA THR A 371 34.52 10.30 -10.20
C THR A 371 34.35 8.79 -10.45
N ILE A 372 33.76 8.42 -11.58
CA ILE A 372 33.63 7.01 -11.96
C ILE A 372 35.02 6.36 -12.09
N GLU A 373 35.99 7.10 -12.63
CA GLU A 373 37.38 6.65 -12.77
C GLU A 373 38.07 6.48 -11.40
N SER A 374 37.86 7.41 -10.45
CA SER A 374 38.45 7.29 -9.11
C SER A 374 37.91 6.08 -8.36
N LEU A 375 36.61 5.79 -8.49
CA LEU A 375 36.00 4.60 -7.90
C LEU A 375 36.56 3.30 -8.50
N GLU A 376 36.84 3.27 -9.80
CA GLU A 376 37.45 2.11 -10.46
C GLU A 376 38.91 1.91 -10.03
N ILE A 377 39.67 2.99 -9.78
CA ILE A 377 41.01 2.93 -9.20
C ILE A 377 40.96 2.30 -7.79
N LYS A 378 40.04 2.79 -6.94
CA LYS A 378 39.83 2.26 -5.58
C LYS A 378 39.41 0.79 -5.57
N ARG A 379 38.58 0.37 -6.53
CA ARG A 379 38.23 -1.04 -6.73
C ARG A 379 39.47 -1.88 -7.06
N LYS A 380 40.33 -1.42 -7.97
CA LYS A 380 41.58 -2.12 -8.33
C LYS A 380 42.55 -2.20 -7.14
N GLU A 381 42.64 -1.15 -6.33
CA GLU A 381 43.41 -1.14 -5.08
C GLU A 381 42.93 -2.24 -4.13
N MET A 382 41.61 -2.34 -3.90
CA MET A 382 41.05 -3.43 -3.07
C MET A 382 41.35 -4.81 -3.64
N LEU A 383 41.28 -4.99 -4.96
CA LEU A 383 41.61 -6.27 -5.58
C LEU A 383 43.09 -6.63 -5.38
N SER A 384 43.99 -5.65 -5.48
CA SER A 384 45.42 -5.81 -5.20
C SER A 384 45.65 -6.23 -3.75
N LEU A 385 45.02 -5.56 -2.78
CA LEU A 385 45.12 -5.90 -1.35
C LEU A 385 44.65 -7.33 -1.08
N PHE A 386 43.50 -7.73 -1.66
CA PHE A 386 42.99 -9.08 -1.51
C PHE A 386 43.93 -10.13 -2.14
N SER A 387 44.57 -9.82 -3.27
CA SER A 387 45.50 -10.75 -3.91
C SER A 387 46.81 -10.96 -3.13
N GLN A 388 47.27 -9.94 -2.40
CA GLN A 388 48.52 -9.99 -1.64
C GLN A 388 48.36 -10.64 -0.26
N GLU A 389 47.24 -10.36 0.42
CA GLU A 389 47.05 -10.71 1.84
C GLU A 389 45.85 -11.63 2.08
N GLY A 390 45.04 -11.86 1.06
CA GLY A 390 43.81 -12.63 1.16
C GLY A 390 42.77 -11.97 2.08
N PRO A 391 41.92 -12.79 2.74
CA PRO A 391 40.87 -12.29 3.64
C PRO A 391 41.37 -11.44 4.82
N HIS A 392 42.61 -11.64 5.28
CA HIS A 392 43.16 -10.91 6.43
C HIS A 392 43.25 -9.40 6.22
N ALA A 393 43.37 -8.94 4.96
CA ALA A 393 43.35 -7.51 4.64
C ALA A 393 42.05 -6.81 5.04
N ALA A 394 40.96 -7.54 5.29
CA ALA A 394 39.70 -6.98 5.77
C ALA A 394 39.80 -6.22 7.09
N GLU A 395 40.82 -6.53 7.92
CA GLU A 395 41.04 -5.86 9.19
C GLU A 395 41.70 -4.47 9.05
N ARG A 396 42.21 -4.13 7.86
CA ARG A 396 42.78 -2.81 7.60
C ARG A 396 41.65 -1.77 7.56
N SER A 397 41.83 -0.67 8.29
CA SER A 397 40.92 0.49 8.23
C SER A 397 40.77 1.01 6.80
N LYS A 398 41.84 0.93 6.00
CA LYS A 398 41.81 1.33 4.59
C LYS A 398 40.81 0.55 3.76
N VAL A 399 40.70 -0.77 3.95
CA VAL A 399 39.73 -1.60 3.21
C VAL A 399 38.29 -1.22 3.59
N GLN A 400 38.04 -0.88 4.86
CA GLN A 400 36.71 -0.43 5.31
C GLN A 400 36.33 0.91 4.66
N GLU A 401 37.27 1.86 4.59
CA GLU A 401 37.08 3.14 3.91
C GLU A 401 36.82 2.95 2.41
N LEU A 402 37.60 2.08 1.75
CA LEU A 402 37.44 1.78 0.33
C LEU A 402 36.08 1.10 0.05
N MET A 403 35.66 0.14 0.88
CA MET A 403 34.36 -0.51 0.77
C MET A 403 33.20 0.48 0.93
N LYS A 404 33.31 1.43 1.87
CA LYS A 404 32.29 2.48 2.06
C LYS A 404 32.25 3.44 0.88
N THR A 405 33.40 3.93 0.44
CA THR A 405 33.50 4.92 -0.65
C THR A 405 33.02 4.33 -1.98
N THR A 406 33.26 3.04 -2.22
CA THR A 406 32.86 2.35 -3.45
C THR A 406 31.48 1.71 -3.38
N PHE A 407 30.68 1.99 -2.34
CA PHE A 407 29.34 1.41 -2.17
C PHE A 407 28.46 1.57 -3.42
N ILE A 408 28.48 2.75 -4.05
CA ILE A 408 27.74 3.00 -5.30
C ILE A 408 28.18 2.10 -6.45
N ALA A 409 29.49 1.90 -6.63
CA ALA A 409 30.04 1.03 -7.68
C ALA A 409 29.72 -0.45 -7.42
N GLN A 410 29.69 -0.88 -6.15
CA GLN A 410 29.23 -2.20 -5.75
C GLN A 410 27.76 -2.39 -6.09
N ARG A 411 26.87 -1.44 -5.73
CA ARG A 411 25.43 -1.50 -6.05
C ARG A 411 25.19 -1.54 -7.56
N HIS A 412 25.89 -0.73 -8.34
CA HIS A 412 25.79 -0.75 -9.81
C HIS A 412 26.27 -2.07 -10.40
N SER A 413 27.32 -2.68 -9.85
CA SER A 413 27.76 -4.01 -10.25
C SER A 413 26.72 -5.08 -9.93
N ILE A 414 26.14 -5.06 -8.72
CA ILE A 414 25.14 -6.04 -8.25
C ILE A 414 23.84 -5.94 -9.05
N ASN A 415 23.39 -4.71 -9.33
CA ASN A 415 22.13 -4.42 -10.01
C ASN A 415 22.26 -4.32 -11.54
N ALA A 416 23.43 -4.67 -12.10
CA ALA A 416 23.67 -4.60 -13.55
C ALA A 416 22.66 -5.48 -14.32
N ILE A 417 22.38 -5.09 -15.57
CA ILE A 417 21.48 -5.81 -16.46
C ILE A 417 22.24 -6.11 -17.76
N PRO A 418 22.43 -7.39 -18.14
CA PRO A 418 22.00 -8.59 -17.43
C PRO A 418 22.73 -8.79 -16.09
N PRO A 419 22.11 -9.51 -15.13
CA PRO A 419 22.71 -9.73 -13.82
C PRO A 419 24.00 -10.55 -13.94
N PRO A 420 25.11 -10.14 -13.28
CA PRO A 420 26.34 -10.91 -13.28
C PRO A 420 26.18 -12.19 -12.45
N SER A 421 26.97 -13.22 -12.75
CA SER A 421 27.04 -14.39 -11.88
C SER A 421 27.60 -14.00 -10.51
N ILE A 422 27.30 -14.79 -9.49
CA ILE A 422 27.91 -14.62 -8.17
C ILE A 422 29.43 -14.75 -8.23
N SER A 423 29.95 -15.61 -9.11
CA SER A 423 31.39 -15.77 -9.31
C SER A 423 32.05 -14.51 -9.88
N ASP A 424 31.40 -13.87 -10.85
CA ASP A 424 31.91 -12.62 -11.44
C ASP A 424 31.90 -11.47 -10.42
N LEU A 425 30.87 -11.42 -9.57
CA LEU A 425 30.83 -10.45 -8.47
C LEU A 425 31.92 -10.73 -7.44
N GLN A 426 32.13 -11.99 -7.06
CA GLN A 426 33.16 -12.35 -6.09
C GLN A 426 34.56 -12.04 -6.62
N ALA A 427 34.80 -12.26 -7.91
CA ALA A 427 36.05 -11.88 -8.56
C ALA A 427 36.26 -10.35 -8.59
N ARG A 428 35.19 -9.57 -8.77
CA ARG A 428 35.26 -8.09 -8.81
C ARG A 428 35.32 -7.43 -7.43
N TRP A 429 34.62 -8.00 -6.46
CA TRP A 429 34.40 -7.46 -5.11
C TRP A 429 34.61 -8.56 -4.05
N PRO A 430 35.82 -9.12 -3.90
CA PRO A 430 36.04 -10.28 -3.04
C PRO A 430 35.71 -10.01 -1.56
N PHE A 431 36.00 -8.80 -1.08
CA PHE A 431 35.65 -8.38 0.29
C PHE A 431 34.13 -8.35 0.55
N LEU A 432 33.28 -8.14 -0.47
CA LEU A 432 31.82 -8.16 -0.30
C LEU A 432 31.32 -9.54 0.18
N PHE A 433 32.09 -10.61 -0.04
CA PHE A 433 31.79 -11.98 0.37
C PHE A 433 32.46 -12.36 1.70
N MET A 434 32.64 -11.39 2.59
CA MET A 434 33.06 -11.61 3.97
C MET A 434 31.97 -11.12 4.92
N LYS A 435 31.75 -11.85 6.02
CA LYS A 435 30.68 -11.58 7.00
C LYS A 435 30.58 -10.08 7.34
N ARG A 436 31.70 -9.48 7.76
CA ARG A 436 31.79 -8.08 8.19
C ARG A 436 31.24 -7.13 7.14
N PHE A 437 31.62 -7.31 5.88
CA PHE A 437 31.22 -6.42 4.79
C PHE A 437 29.81 -6.72 4.27
N VAL A 438 29.32 -7.96 4.38
CA VAL A 438 27.89 -8.24 4.17
C VAL A 438 27.05 -7.49 5.20
N CYS A 439 27.38 -7.57 6.48
CA CYS A 439 26.67 -6.87 7.54
C CYS A 439 26.75 -5.34 7.36
N ALA A 440 27.94 -4.79 7.12
CA ALA A 440 28.12 -3.34 6.91
C ALA A 440 27.38 -2.83 5.66
N HIS A 441 27.42 -3.57 4.55
CA HIS A 441 26.71 -3.21 3.32
C HIS A 441 25.19 -3.30 3.52
N PHE A 442 24.71 -4.27 4.32
CA PHE A 442 23.31 -4.39 4.69
C PHE A 442 22.84 -3.21 5.57
N GLU A 443 23.66 -2.81 6.54
CA GLU A 443 23.37 -1.67 7.41
C GLU A 443 23.32 -0.37 6.59
N GLU A 444 24.26 -0.14 5.68
CA GLU A 444 24.21 1.00 4.76
C GLU A 444 22.96 0.94 3.85
N LEU A 445 22.56 -0.27 3.44
CA LEU A 445 21.35 -0.46 2.65
C LEU A 445 20.08 -0.16 3.44
N THR A 446 19.96 -0.52 4.71
CA THR A 446 18.68 -0.61 5.45
C THR A 446 18.58 0.24 6.71
N GLY A 447 19.71 0.75 7.21
CA GLY A 447 19.84 1.35 8.54
C GLY A 447 19.72 0.35 9.70
N VAL A 448 19.83 -0.96 9.43
CA VAL A 448 19.69 -2.02 10.45
C VAL A 448 20.98 -2.81 10.60
N ASP A 449 21.49 -2.86 11.83
CA ASP A 449 22.61 -3.73 12.23
C ASP A 449 22.12 -5.17 12.40
N LEU A 450 22.48 -6.05 11.46
CA LEU A 450 22.10 -7.47 11.50
C LEU A 450 22.78 -8.25 12.63
N ASP A 451 24.05 -7.99 12.90
CA ASP A 451 24.79 -8.72 13.93
C ASP A 451 24.13 -8.45 15.29
N LEU A 452 23.81 -7.19 15.59
CA LEU A 452 23.08 -6.82 16.79
C LEU A 452 21.68 -7.46 16.84
N ARG A 453 20.89 -7.32 15.76
CA ARG A 453 19.51 -7.83 15.73
C ARG A 453 19.42 -9.34 15.93
N PHE A 454 20.25 -10.11 15.24
CA PHE A 454 20.25 -11.57 15.42
C PHE A 454 20.82 -11.95 16.79
N LYS A 455 21.90 -11.32 17.26
CA LYS A 455 22.47 -11.63 18.58
C LYS A 455 21.48 -11.38 19.73
N GLU A 456 20.74 -10.28 19.69
CA GLU A 456 19.76 -9.96 20.74
C GLU A 456 18.46 -10.76 20.61
N SER A 457 17.92 -10.86 19.39
CA SER A 457 16.57 -11.38 19.17
C SER A 457 16.52 -12.88 18.99
N LEU A 458 17.54 -13.50 18.38
CA LEU A 458 17.45 -14.90 17.97
C LEU A 458 17.38 -15.83 19.18
N TYR A 459 18.20 -15.57 20.21
CA TYR A 459 18.16 -16.33 21.46
C TYR A 459 16.90 -16.04 22.28
N THR A 460 16.65 -14.76 22.60
CA THR A 460 15.55 -14.36 23.50
C THR A 460 14.16 -14.65 22.92
N LYS A 461 13.92 -14.30 21.64
CA LYS A 461 12.64 -14.62 20.98
C LYS A 461 12.56 -16.10 20.65
N GLY A 462 13.70 -16.75 20.34
CA GLY A 462 13.75 -18.19 20.09
C GLY A 462 13.25 -19.00 21.28
N GLU A 463 13.75 -18.70 22.48
CA GLU A 463 13.28 -19.29 23.75
C GLU A 463 11.77 -19.08 23.96
N ARG A 464 11.28 -17.85 23.77
CA ARG A 464 9.85 -17.55 23.92
C ARG A 464 8.99 -18.32 22.91
N ILE A 465 9.44 -18.43 21.65
CA ILE A 465 8.74 -19.21 20.61
C ILE A 465 8.71 -20.68 21.00
N LEU A 466 9.84 -21.24 21.44
CA LEU A 466 9.92 -22.62 21.88
C LEU A 466 8.96 -22.88 23.06
N CYS A 467 8.96 -22.00 24.05
CA CYS A 467 8.06 -22.03 25.20
C CYS A 467 6.58 -21.99 24.77
N PHE A 468 6.21 -21.07 23.87
CA PHE A 468 4.86 -20.98 23.32
C PHE A 468 4.39 -22.30 22.68
N TYR A 469 5.24 -22.92 21.86
CA TYR A 469 4.90 -24.18 21.22
C TYR A 469 4.80 -25.35 22.20
N LYS A 470 5.71 -25.42 23.19
CA LYS A 470 5.71 -26.47 24.23
C LYS A 470 4.46 -26.41 25.11
N ASN A 471 4.06 -25.22 25.56
CA ASN A 471 2.87 -25.04 26.40
C ASN A 471 1.57 -25.37 25.68
N LEU A 472 1.52 -25.22 24.35
CA LEU A 472 0.36 -25.51 23.52
C LEU A 472 0.51 -26.82 22.73
N ASN A 473 1.35 -27.76 23.18
CA ASN A 473 1.70 -28.98 22.41
C ASN A 473 0.49 -29.75 21.86
N SER A 474 -0.58 -29.87 22.64
CA SER A 474 -1.82 -30.56 22.24
C SER A 474 -2.56 -29.89 21.08
N ARG A 475 -2.39 -28.56 20.89
CA ARG A 475 -3.06 -27.75 19.86
C ARG A 475 -2.46 -27.95 18.47
N TRP A 476 -1.20 -28.35 18.37
CA TRP A 476 -0.45 -28.29 17.11
C TRP A 476 -0.60 -29.55 16.24
N GLY A 477 -0.41 -29.40 14.93
CA GLY A 477 -0.46 -30.50 13.96
C GLY A 477 0.67 -31.52 14.11
N LYS A 478 0.67 -32.56 13.26
CA LYS A 478 1.69 -33.63 13.29
C LYS A 478 3.09 -33.07 13.05
N GLU A 479 3.22 -32.14 12.13
CA GLU A 479 4.48 -31.53 11.67
C GLU A 479 5.20 -30.83 12.82
N VAL A 480 4.54 -29.88 13.47
CA VAL A 480 5.09 -29.13 14.63
C VAL A 480 5.40 -30.07 15.79
N ARG A 481 4.53 -31.04 16.08
CA ARG A 481 4.78 -32.01 17.17
C ARG A 481 5.96 -32.94 16.89
N THR A 482 6.22 -33.28 15.63
CA THR A 482 7.42 -34.04 15.24
C THR A 482 8.68 -33.23 15.53
N VAL A 483 8.69 -31.94 15.19
CA VAL A 483 9.81 -31.04 15.49
C VAL A 483 9.98 -30.87 17.01
N LEU A 484 8.90 -30.67 17.78
CA LEU A 484 8.98 -30.60 19.25
C LEU A 484 9.58 -31.87 19.87
N LYS A 485 9.13 -33.06 19.43
CA LYS A 485 9.70 -34.33 19.87
C LYS A 485 11.17 -34.47 19.50
N TYR A 486 11.55 -33.99 18.33
CA TYR A 486 12.94 -33.98 17.90
C TYR A 486 13.77 -33.06 18.81
N ILE A 487 13.31 -31.84 19.09
CA ILE A 487 13.96 -30.92 20.04
C ILE A 487 14.08 -31.53 21.44
N ASP A 488 13.01 -32.12 21.97
CA ASP A 488 13.02 -32.72 23.32
C ASP A 488 13.95 -33.94 23.41
N ARG A 489 14.11 -34.70 22.32
CA ARG A 489 15.07 -35.81 22.23
C ARG A 489 16.52 -35.32 22.28
N GLU A 490 16.81 -34.20 21.63
CA GLU A 490 18.17 -33.63 21.58
C GLU A 490 18.58 -32.95 22.89
N GLY A 491 17.63 -32.47 23.69
CA GLY A 491 17.89 -32.00 25.05
C GLY A 491 18.42 -30.56 25.11
N ARG A 492 19.29 -30.26 26.09
CA ARG A 492 19.70 -28.88 26.45
C ARG A 492 20.70 -28.22 25.49
N ASP A 493 21.33 -28.96 24.58
CA ASP A 493 22.37 -28.44 23.68
C ASP A 493 21.83 -27.84 22.38
N VAL A 494 20.50 -27.74 22.25
CA VAL A 494 19.83 -27.19 21.08
C VAL A 494 19.89 -25.65 21.10
N ASP A 495 20.33 -25.05 19.98
CA ASP A 495 20.26 -23.60 19.80
C ASP A 495 18.79 -23.16 19.73
N PRO A 496 18.30 -22.29 20.65
CA PRO A 496 16.90 -21.88 20.69
C PRO A 496 16.45 -21.15 19.44
N GLY A 497 17.38 -20.44 18.79
CA GLY A 497 17.16 -19.73 17.54
C GLY A 497 16.85 -20.68 16.39
N LEU A 498 17.72 -21.67 16.20
CA LEU A 498 17.55 -22.71 15.19
C LEU A 498 16.29 -23.54 15.45
N ALA A 499 16.03 -23.92 16.70
CA ALA A 499 14.81 -24.61 17.09
C ALA A 499 13.55 -23.80 16.74
N ALA A 500 13.55 -22.50 17.04
CA ALA A 500 12.45 -21.62 16.70
C ALA A 500 12.24 -21.53 15.18
N VAL A 501 13.31 -21.40 14.39
CA VAL A 501 13.19 -21.38 12.92
C VAL A 501 12.59 -22.69 12.39
N LEU A 502 13.04 -23.85 12.86
CA LEU A 502 12.47 -25.14 12.45
C LEU A 502 10.99 -25.30 12.85
N LEU A 503 10.61 -24.82 14.04
CA LEU A 503 9.20 -24.80 14.47
C LEU A 503 8.35 -23.89 13.58
N MET A 504 8.88 -22.73 13.19
CA MET A 504 8.19 -21.82 12.28
C MET A 504 8.03 -22.40 10.87
N MET A 505 9.06 -23.07 10.35
CA MET A 505 8.96 -23.79 9.07
C MET A 505 7.87 -24.87 9.14
N ALA A 506 7.87 -25.69 10.20
CA ALA A 506 6.84 -26.71 10.40
C ALA A 506 5.43 -26.10 10.55
N HIS A 507 5.30 -24.97 11.25
CA HIS A 507 4.04 -24.25 11.40
C HIS A 507 3.52 -23.72 10.06
N PHE A 508 4.39 -23.18 9.21
CA PHE A 508 4.05 -22.69 7.87
C PHE A 508 3.97 -23.79 6.81
N LYS A 509 4.19 -25.06 7.19
CA LYS A 509 4.23 -26.23 6.31
C LYS A 509 5.33 -26.14 5.24
N GLU A 510 6.42 -25.48 5.58
CA GLU A 510 7.64 -25.38 4.77
C GLU A 510 8.61 -26.48 5.24
N LYS A 511 9.29 -27.14 4.29
CA LYS A 511 10.19 -28.25 4.63
C LYS A 511 11.56 -27.75 5.05
N GLU A 512 12.22 -28.43 5.98
CA GLU A 512 13.57 -28.09 6.49
C GLU A 512 14.60 -27.90 5.36
N GLU A 513 14.53 -28.73 4.31
CA GLU A 513 15.46 -28.70 3.16
C GLU A 513 15.36 -27.38 2.34
N SER A 514 14.33 -26.58 2.62
CA SER A 514 14.09 -25.27 1.99
C SER A 514 15.02 -24.17 2.51
N LEU A 515 15.68 -24.37 3.65
CA LEU A 515 16.69 -23.45 4.20
C LEU A 515 17.99 -24.17 4.58
N PHE A 516 17.90 -25.43 4.99
CA PHE A 516 19.03 -26.19 5.51
C PHE A 516 19.34 -27.40 4.63
N LEU A 517 20.60 -27.59 4.28
CA LEU A 517 21.07 -28.81 3.62
C LEU A 517 21.92 -29.58 4.61
N LEU A 518 21.68 -30.87 4.78
CA LEU A 518 22.48 -31.68 5.70
C LEU A 518 23.67 -32.31 4.96
N ALA A 519 24.86 -32.25 5.56
CA ALA A 519 26.06 -32.90 5.06
C ALA A 519 26.93 -33.42 6.21
N ASP A 520 27.79 -34.39 5.92
CA ASP A 520 28.71 -34.95 6.91
C ASP A 520 29.68 -33.89 7.45
N VAL A 521 30.10 -34.00 8.71
CA VAL A 521 31.01 -33.05 9.39
C VAL A 521 32.32 -32.84 8.65
N THR A 522 32.78 -33.83 7.89
CA THR A 522 34.01 -33.80 7.09
C THR A 522 33.84 -33.17 5.71
N THR A 523 32.61 -32.82 5.31
CA THR A 523 32.32 -32.27 3.97
C THR A 523 33.02 -30.93 3.77
N THR A 524 33.95 -30.87 2.81
CA THR A 524 34.62 -29.62 2.44
C THR A 524 33.75 -28.77 1.50
N PRO A 525 34.05 -27.48 1.31
CA PRO A 525 33.37 -26.66 0.30
C PRO A 525 33.36 -27.30 -1.10
N ALA A 526 34.48 -27.88 -1.53
CA ALA A 526 34.58 -28.54 -2.85
C ALA A 526 33.74 -29.83 -2.93
N ASP A 527 33.70 -30.62 -1.85
CA ASP A 527 32.83 -31.80 -1.78
C ASP A 527 31.35 -31.40 -1.83
N ALA A 528 30.97 -30.33 -1.13
CA ALA A 528 29.61 -29.82 -1.14
C ALA A 528 29.18 -29.37 -2.55
N GLU A 529 30.02 -28.63 -3.26
CA GLU A 529 29.73 -28.15 -4.62
C GLU A 529 29.60 -29.28 -5.65
N THR A 530 30.30 -30.40 -5.44
CA THR A 530 30.31 -31.52 -6.38
C THR A 530 29.28 -32.60 -6.05
N ARG A 531 29.02 -32.87 -4.77
CA ARG A 531 28.18 -33.99 -4.32
C ARG A 531 26.77 -33.57 -3.92
N LEU A 532 26.54 -32.31 -3.53
CA LEU A 532 25.21 -31.84 -3.13
C LEU A 532 24.51 -31.14 -4.30
N SER A 533 23.18 -31.29 -4.36
CA SER A 533 22.36 -30.50 -5.26
C SER A 533 22.14 -29.10 -4.66
N LEU A 534 23.06 -28.19 -4.95
CA LEU A 534 23.05 -26.84 -4.40
C LEU A 534 22.11 -25.89 -5.18
N PRO A 535 21.09 -25.30 -4.54
CA PRO A 535 20.15 -24.39 -5.20
C PRO A 535 20.77 -23.06 -5.63
N SER A 536 20.06 -22.32 -6.50
CA SER A 536 20.46 -20.98 -6.90
C SER A 536 20.31 -19.91 -5.80
N THR A 537 19.47 -20.17 -4.80
CA THR A 537 19.18 -19.26 -3.68
C THR A 537 19.96 -19.65 -2.42
N PRO A 538 20.22 -18.70 -1.51
CA PRO A 538 20.97 -18.96 -0.28
C PRO A 538 20.46 -20.15 0.55
N ARG A 539 21.36 -21.07 0.92
CA ARG A 539 21.10 -22.20 1.84
C ARG A 539 22.24 -22.39 2.83
N LEU A 540 21.92 -22.67 4.09
CA LEU A 540 22.90 -23.11 5.08
C LEU A 540 23.12 -24.62 4.92
N ILE A 541 24.34 -25.04 4.64
CA ILE A 541 24.75 -26.44 4.78
C ILE A 541 25.07 -26.65 6.25
N MET A 542 24.31 -27.50 6.92
CA MET A 542 24.50 -27.90 8.31
C MET A 542 25.40 -29.14 8.32
N LEU A 543 26.57 -29.03 8.96
CA LEU A 543 27.57 -30.09 9.01
C LEU A 543 27.35 -30.95 10.27
N GLY A 544 26.88 -32.19 10.08
CA GLY A 544 26.51 -33.10 11.16
C GLY A 544 25.46 -34.13 10.74
N ASP A 545 25.13 -35.01 11.69
CA ASP A 545 24.16 -36.08 11.46
C ASP A 545 22.71 -35.59 11.44
N SER A 546 22.47 -34.35 11.89
CA SER A 546 21.14 -33.75 11.92
C SER A 546 21.22 -32.23 12.17
N VAL A 547 20.28 -31.46 11.64
CA VAL A 547 20.33 -29.98 11.68
C VAL A 547 20.41 -29.42 13.09
N LEU A 548 19.66 -29.95 14.07
CA LEU A 548 19.72 -29.44 15.47
C LEU A 548 21.05 -29.73 16.17
N ARG A 549 21.81 -30.76 15.74
CA ARG A 549 23.10 -31.13 16.34
C ARG A 549 24.28 -30.43 15.69
N SER A 550 24.13 -29.98 14.45
CA SER A 550 25.21 -29.34 13.71
C SER A 550 25.74 -28.11 14.43
N LYS A 551 27.04 -28.12 14.75
CA LYS A 551 27.77 -26.99 15.36
C LYS A 551 28.61 -26.21 14.36
N LYS A 552 28.59 -26.65 13.10
CA LYS A 552 29.36 -26.13 11.99
C LYS A 552 28.44 -26.00 10.78
N TRP A 553 28.66 -24.97 9.97
CA TRP A 553 27.80 -24.68 8.83
C TRP A 553 28.55 -23.91 7.75
N MET A 554 28.06 -24.00 6.52
CA MET A 554 28.52 -23.22 5.37
C MET A 554 27.35 -22.53 4.68
N LEU A 555 27.58 -21.44 3.96
CA LEU A 555 26.53 -20.78 3.18
C LEU A 555 26.78 -20.94 1.67
N THR A 556 25.75 -21.41 0.96
CA THR A 556 25.79 -21.61 -0.49
C THR A 556 24.87 -20.66 -1.23
N ILE A 557 25.27 -20.21 -2.42
CA ILE A 557 24.46 -19.40 -3.34
C ILE A 557 24.89 -19.72 -4.77
N GLU A 558 23.96 -19.82 -5.73
CA GLU A 558 24.26 -20.13 -7.14
C GLU A 558 25.15 -21.37 -7.33
N GLY A 559 24.90 -22.41 -6.54
CA GLY A 559 25.66 -23.66 -6.63
C GLY A 559 27.08 -23.62 -6.07
N LYS A 560 27.49 -22.52 -5.41
CA LYS A 560 28.82 -22.34 -4.82
C LYS A 560 28.77 -22.12 -3.32
N VAL A 561 29.76 -22.61 -2.60
CA VAL A 561 29.98 -22.32 -1.18
C VAL A 561 30.76 -21.01 -1.06
N LEU A 562 30.07 -19.95 -0.65
CA LEU A 562 30.67 -18.61 -0.59
C LEU A 562 31.23 -18.27 0.79
N PHE A 563 30.60 -18.78 1.85
CA PHE A 563 31.04 -18.58 3.22
C PHE A 563 31.32 -19.96 3.83
N PRO A 564 32.60 -20.37 3.91
CA PRO A 564 32.98 -21.61 4.57
C PRO A 564 32.82 -21.50 6.09
N GLU A 565 32.93 -22.63 6.78
CA GLU A 565 32.75 -22.76 8.23
C GLU A 565 33.52 -21.70 9.03
N ILE A 566 34.79 -21.49 8.69
CA ILE A 566 35.69 -20.56 9.41
C ILE A 566 35.19 -19.11 9.41
N ASN A 567 34.32 -18.72 8.48
CA ASN A 567 33.79 -17.37 8.37
C ASN A 567 32.50 -17.14 9.19
N LEU A 568 31.94 -18.20 9.79
CA LEU A 568 30.63 -18.18 10.45
C LEU A 568 30.74 -18.80 11.86
N PRO A 569 31.22 -18.05 12.86
CA PRO A 569 31.62 -18.60 14.17
C PRO A 569 30.46 -19.07 15.05
N ASP A 570 29.26 -18.52 14.85
CA ASP A 570 28.07 -18.83 15.64
C ASP A 570 26.80 -18.80 14.77
N MET A 571 25.70 -19.37 15.29
CA MET A 571 24.46 -19.51 14.54
C MET A 571 23.83 -18.15 14.20
N ALA A 572 23.97 -17.16 15.09
CA ALA A 572 23.51 -15.80 14.84
C ALA A 572 24.23 -15.18 13.63
N SER A 573 25.55 -15.39 13.53
CA SER A 573 26.39 -15.00 12.40
C SER A 573 25.97 -15.71 11.11
N ALA A 574 25.67 -17.01 11.19
CA ALA A 574 25.19 -17.80 10.06
C ALA A 574 23.88 -17.24 9.49
N PHE A 575 22.90 -16.96 10.36
CA PHE A 575 21.63 -16.36 9.97
C PHE A 575 21.78 -14.91 9.49
N ALA A 576 22.65 -14.11 10.11
CA ALA A 576 22.93 -12.74 9.69
C ALA A 576 23.47 -12.70 8.25
N VAL A 577 24.44 -13.56 7.91
CA VAL A 577 24.99 -13.62 6.55
C VAL A 577 23.98 -14.22 5.57
N LEU A 578 23.28 -15.31 5.92
CA LEU A 578 22.22 -15.90 5.10
C LEU A 578 21.16 -14.86 4.74
N PHE A 579 20.65 -14.14 5.74
CA PHE A 579 19.60 -13.14 5.57
C PHE A 579 20.13 -11.91 4.82
N GLY A 580 21.32 -11.43 5.19
CA GLY A 580 21.98 -10.30 4.55
C GLY A 580 22.21 -10.50 3.05
N CYS A 581 22.55 -11.73 2.62
CA CYS A 581 22.77 -12.06 1.22
C CYS A 581 21.54 -11.79 0.33
N TYR A 582 20.30 -11.97 0.82
CA TYR A 582 19.11 -11.65 0.02
C TYR A 582 19.05 -10.16 -0.36
N TYR A 583 19.51 -9.28 0.52
CA TYR A 583 19.46 -7.84 0.32
C TYR A 583 20.70 -7.33 -0.40
N VAL A 584 21.88 -7.69 0.13
CA VAL A 584 23.18 -7.26 -0.40
C VAL A 584 23.31 -7.73 -1.84
N LEU A 585 23.02 -8.99 -2.14
CA LEU A 585 23.19 -9.56 -3.49
C LEU A 585 21.96 -9.41 -4.38
N ASN A 586 20.91 -8.72 -3.90
CA ASN A 586 19.67 -8.48 -4.62
C ASN A 586 18.97 -9.79 -5.06
N ILE A 587 18.91 -10.78 -4.16
CA ILE A 587 18.36 -12.11 -4.41
C ILE A 587 16.94 -12.21 -3.85
N GLU A 588 16.05 -12.87 -4.58
CA GLU A 588 14.69 -13.11 -4.09
C GLU A 588 14.65 -14.23 -3.05
N TYR A 589 13.74 -14.09 -2.07
CA TYR A 589 13.44 -15.21 -1.18
C TYR A 589 12.98 -16.39 -2.02
N GLN A 590 13.52 -17.56 -1.69
CA GLN A 590 13.09 -18.83 -2.25
C GLN A 590 11.62 -19.06 -1.92
N VAL A 591 10.90 -19.67 -2.86
CA VAL A 591 9.45 -19.89 -2.73
C VAL A 591 9.17 -20.93 -1.65
N GLU A 592 10.09 -21.87 -1.48
CA GLU A 592 9.99 -23.02 -0.58
C GLU A 592 10.08 -22.63 0.92
N ALA A 593 10.61 -21.46 1.24
CA ALA A 593 10.73 -20.93 2.60
C ALA A 593 10.30 -19.45 2.73
N ALA A 594 9.50 -18.95 1.79
CA ALA A 594 9.18 -17.54 1.68
C ALA A 594 8.45 -17.00 2.92
N THR A 595 7.62 -17.81 3.56
CA THR A 595 6.82 -17.42 4.74
C THR A 595 7.71 -17.33 5.97
N THR A 596 8.59 -18.31 6.18
CA THR A 596 9.59 -18.28 7.26
C THR A 596 10.56 -17.11 7.11
N LEU A 597 11.03 -16.81 5.88
CA LEU A 597 11.89 -15.65 5.63
C LEU A 597 11.18 -14.32 5.86
N GLU A 598 9.89 -14.22 5.51
CA GLU A 598 9.08 -13.04 5.86
C GLU A 598 8.90 -12.91 7.38
N PHE A 599 8.70 -14.02 8.09
CA PHE A 599 8.67 -14.03 9.56
C PHE A 599 10.00 -13.53 10.15
N ILE A 600 11.15 -14.04 9.69
CA ILE A 600 12.47 -13.59 10.14
C ILE A 600 12.63 -12.08 9.89
N GLN A 601 12.29 -11.61 8.69
CA GLN A 601 12.34 -10.20 8.34
C GLN A 601 11.53 -9.32 9.31
N ARG A 602 10.26 -9.68 9.52
CA ARG A 602 9.28 -8.83 10.23
C ARG A 602 9.44 -8.93 11.74
N PHE A 603 9.66 -10.13 12.26
CA PHE A 603 9.62 -10.42 13.69
C PHE A 603 11.00 -10.46 14.34
N ILE A 604 12.00 -11.07 13.69
CA ILE A 604 13.36 -11.19 14.24
C ILE A 604 14.16 -9.92 13.95
N VAL A 605 14.32 -9.57 12.67
CA VAL A 605 15.15 -8.44 12.21
C VAL A 605 14.44 -7.08 12.37
N ARG A 606 13.10 -7.10 12.47
CA ARG A 606 12.23 -5.90 12.60
C ARG A 606 12.34 -4.93 11.43
N ILE A 607 12.44 -5.47 10.22
CA ILE A 607 12.31 -4.68 8.99
C ILE A 607 10.85 -4.66 8.57
N ASN A 608 10.26 -3.46 8.53
CA ASN A 608 8.84 -3.22 8.30
C ASN A 608 7.96 -4.03 9.30
N PRO A 609 8.13 -3.91 10.63
CA PRO A 609 7.48 -4.79 11.61
C PRO A 609 5.95 -4.64 11.66
N ASP A 610 5.42 -3.43 11.44
CA ASP A 610 3.98 -3.15 11.50
C ASP A 610 3.27 -3.43 10.16
N ASN A 611 1.95 -3.21 10.11
CA ASN A 611 1.10 -3.14 8.89
C ASN A 611 1.58 -2.12 7.81
N SER A 612 2.83 -1.67 7.89
CA SER A 612 3.55 -0.91 6.88
C SER A 612 3.53 -1.68 5.56
N LYS A 613 2.82 -1.07 4.60
CA LYS A 613 2.79 -1.54 3.22
C LYS A 613 4.19 -1.41 2.64
N CYS A 614 4.70 -2.49 2.07
CA CYS A 614 5.86 -2.50 1.19
C CYS A 614 5.68 -1.39 0.12
N SER A 615 6.49 -0.33 0.18
CA SER A 615 6.27 0.90 -0.58
C SER A 615 6.62 0.80 -2.08
N SER A 616 7.43 -0.21 -2.47
CA SER A 616 7.76 -0.48 -3.88
C SER A 616 6.97 -1.66 -4.45
N LYS A 617 6.74 -1.57 -5.76
CA LYS A 617 5.92 -2.54 -6.52
C LYS A 617 6.76 -3.51 -7.34
N PHE A 618 8.05 -3.27 -7.51
CA PHE A 618 8.88 -4.00 -8.47
C PHE A 618 10.38 -3.96 -8.13
N GLN A 619 11.04 -5.10 -8.30
CA GLN A 619 12.49 -5.27 -8.21
C GLN A 619 12.94 -6.16 -9.38
N VAL A 620 14.11 -5.92 -9.97
CA VAL A 620 14.70 -6.84 -10.96
C VAL A 620 15.22 -8.05 -10.21
N SER A 621 14.62 -9.22 -10.47
CA SER A 621 15.06 -10.50 -9.92
C SER A 621 16.36 -10.90 -10.58
N ARG A 622 17.40 -11.11 -9.79
CA ARG A 622 18.70 -11.55 -10.28
C ARG A 622 18.65 -12.95 -10.91
N ARG A 623 17.75 -13.82 -10.42
CA ARG A 623 17.52 -15.18 -10.92
C ARG A 623 16.87 -15.21 -12.31
N SER A 624 15.99 -14.26 -12.62
CA SER A 624 15.17 -14.29 -13.84
C SER A 624 15.44 -13.14 -14.82
N GLY A 625 16.22 -12.13 -14.43
CA GLY A 625 16.43 -10.90 -15.19
C GLY A 625 15.15 -10.07 -15.40
N LYS A 626 14.01 -10.52 -14.86
CA LYS A 626 12.69 -9.89 -15.02
C LYS A 626 12.41 -9.04 -13.79
N MET A 627 11.78 -7.89 -13.99
CA MET A 627 11.24 -7.13 -12.86
C MET A 627 10.02 -7.88 -12.30
N VAL A 628 10.20 -8.48 -11.14
CA VAL A 628 9.22 -9.26 -10.41
C VAL A 628 8.38 -8.33 -9.53
N GLN A 629 7.08 -8.57 -9.52
CA GLN A 629 6.15 -7.86 -8.66
C GLN A 629 6.16 -8.55 -7.29
N ARG A 630 6.85 -7.98 -6.31
CA ARG A 630 6.63 -8.41 -4.93
C ARG A 630 5.23 -8.02 -4.49
N LYS A 631 4.53 -8.96 -3.84
CA LYS A 631 3.16 -8.76 -3.39
C LYS A 631 3.14 -7.50 -2.51
N ASN A 632 2.41 -6.49 -2.94
CA ASN A 632 2.02 -5.33 -2.15
C ASN A 632 0.95 -5.72 -1.10
N SER A 633 0.99 -6.98 -0.65
CA SER A 633 0.12 -7.51 0.38
C SER A 633 0.57 -6.95 1.72
N GLY A 634 -0.37 -6.84 2.67
CA GLY A 634 0.02 -6.76 4.07
C GLY A 634 0.87 -7.98 4.46
N LEU A 635 1.31 -7.98 5.72
CA LEU A 635 1.96 -9.11 6.35
C LEU A 635 1.28 -10.42 5.93
N ASN A 636 2.05 -11.41 5.50
CA ASN A 636 1.51 -12.71 5.10
C ASN A 636 0.51 -13.20 6.16
N PRO A 637 -0.73 -13.59 5.79
CA PRO A 637 -1.77 -13.95 6.76
C PRO A 637 -1.34 -15.02 7.75
N HIS A 638 -0.49 -15.96 7.34
CA HIS A 638 0.05 -16.98 8.24
C HIS A 638 1.01 -16.38 9.26
N VAL A 639 1.90 -15.48 8.84
CA VAL A 639 2.81 -14.74 9.73
C VAL A 639 2.00 -13.84 10.68
N SER A 640 1.01 -13.14 10.16
CA SER A 640 0.11 -12.29 10.96
C SER A 640 -0.69 -13.09 11.98
N SER A 641 -1.20 -14.27 11.60
CA SER A 641 -1.93 -15.15 12.49
C SER A 641 -1.02 -15.69 13.59
N PHE A 642 0.21 -16.11 13.25
CA PHE A 642 1.17 -16.56 14.24
C PHE A 642 1.53 -15.43 15.23
N ILE A 643 1.89 -14.24 14.72
CA ILE A 643 2.27 -13.11 15.58
C ILE A 643 1.12 -12.75 16.52
N LYS A 644 -0.13 -12.75 16.02
CA LYS A 644 -1.31 -12.51 16.86
C LYS A 644 -1.44 -13.58 17.95
N ASP A 645 -1.46 -14.85 17.58
CA ASP A 645 -1.59 -15.97 18.54
C ASP A 645 -0.46 -15.97 19.58
N PHE A 646 0.74 -15.56 19.17
CA PHE A 646 1.91 -15.47 20.04
C PHE A 646 1.84 -14.28 21.02
N LEU A 647 1.30 -13.14 20.58
CA LEU A 647 1.08 -11.95 21.43
C LEU A 647 -0.10 -12.14 22.39
N ASP A 648 -1.18 -12.78 21.93
CA ASP A 648 -2.38 -13.09 22.72
C ASP A 648 -2.14 -14.21 23.75
N PHE A 649 -0.99 -14.89 23.68
CA PHE A 649 -0.64 -15.95 24.62
C PHE A 649 -0.49 -15.40 26.04
N SER A 650 -1.22 -15.98 26.99
CA SER A 650 -1.10 -15.62 28.40
C SER A 650 0.21 -16.15 28.97
N TRP A 651 1.16 -15.25 29.19
CA TRP A 651 2.44 -15.53 29.81
C TRP A 651 2.35 -15.66 31.34
N GLN A 652 1.15 -15.66 31.94
CA GLN A 652 0.94 -15.58 33.40
C GLN A 652 1.43 -16.80 34.22
N ASN A 653 2.00 -17.83 33.58
CA ASN A 653 2.57 -19.01 34.24
C ASN A 653 4.04 -19.27 33.82
N TYR A 654 4.78 -18.24 33.41
CA TYR A 654 6.19 -18.34 32.99
C TYR A 654 7.07 -17.24 33.59
#